data_AF-A0A8S1THB4-F1
#
_entry.id   AF-A0A8S1THB4-F1
#
_cell.length_a   1.000
_cell.length_b   1.000
_cell.length_c   1.000
_cell.angle_alpha   90.00
_cell.angle_beta   90.00
_cell.angle_gamma   90.00
#
_symmetry.space_group_name_H-M   'P 1'
#
loop_
_entity.id
_entity.type
_entity.pdbx_description
1 polymer ?
#
loop_
_entity_poly.entity_id
_entity_poly.type
_entity_poly.pdbx_seq_one_letter_code
_entity_poly.pdbx_strand_id
1 'polypeptide(L)'
;MDQKKIETLILEAQTNPDPDIQYMRAEELTNELTIYYGKSEQGMEDEKNQKLINNCFKVFYQHLSSQYREIQGNAIRQFQRLAPLMRSKEVSYIALELLKSSVEGMNDARENYHICLQEIVEKIPSQVSGLEEIQETIIQKLGELKIKVKKLQVSNQIVHQEIQQNVEIQAELLKILSLIMSRWPKLYYKDFGDLLLDNITNSNELSIRKNSCVCLGHLGACLNQQSLNNLIQSKILPFTKDLSFDQQNFTKILYLNQSLNYLAKSSGKHFDKVLVEQIFERYFQTQNEQHKIDLDNINQYAEILEIQLLTINYLISNSYARSFDFQLIEQITPLIDFDPLGVASIEEENPYEDEYYPDETTDSTWRVRRCTLYTFQELLKYQPQLYKLILSALFGPNQIIMKRINEKNAEIKLSIVQFLICLVQASAIIKEDINLMEVEQLSLIKQRSIPASISLIELVEQLLEQIQKIFQDSQEQQSLKSESTKLLLAIGQYFHSQIQSSHSCFSKIVEIIHQSITGSPMHYSNEQKLASILTMKTILKITEPAEFQVQILQQMVLILLDAVNQKYIRIQVEGYNTLEMIIGVFKQSFEEKTFQQSLTQIKQNLIIKIQIDNLDQEIKQSLFSLAATFFRYFDSIFSKAEVEQLAQISLVRLQIEALQHNIITLVQYFKNLNDPKPLISNIANQLQKNDKPQTYITLIHLMQNNKIDQQLAGDILSKFKQITIENYDLQIQTLQVLIKVTGIKLSEQLIRESVKIGLYQTKIKHDIEDFFHLINQSQIIEQEVTKQLGKEELYPAGQIYCQILKNVPGSLSSLYSSISINRQLKLSTLRFLHKYQKDPKAIDILCQLIKDNQDSDLAAIVIGSAISDIQQIQNLIEQYPNQYQFYQALKEFTEINSINNPINIANYILKQVNGKDKTISTICGDILGGFLKQNYQSLESILFEGLKSTSQAVRFSCIQSLKYTNQWANKAQVLLEMLQNEKDLQILTGIIKALTQNIQHIKLFNLIQYLTYCLRRYEEKELNFGNFTEKRDDAKDLRSLSFDLLELFFDMQSFDMKPILTEVFDKFNEDKYDETRIPRLRIIQKVIKKDPSALAAFSEILIKTFEPILKTLQQNLQKQDQNLDKEKEKIKLIVSILQGLRQNSKEVDDIYRKYVNKQIQEFARQ
;
A
#
# COMPACT_ATOMS: atom_id res chain seq x y z
N MET A 1 38.70 -14.45 -35.97
CA MET A 1 39.52 -15.26 -35.04
C MET A 1 40.87 -15.54 -35.67
N ASP A 2 41.94 -15.73 -34.90
CA ASP A 2 43.22 -16.24 -35.45
C ASP A 2 43.11 -17.75 -35.66
N GLN A 3 42.82 -18.15 -36.91
CA GLN A 3 42.52 -19.54 -37.27
C GLN A 3 43.68 -20.48 -36.98
N LYS A 4 44.92 -20.07 -37.28
CA LYS A 4 46.10 -20.93 -37.05
C LYS A 4 46.32 -21.18 -35.56
N LYS A 5 46.10 -20.17 -34.73
CA LYS A 5 46.18 -20.29 -33.27
C LYS A 5 45.12 -21.28 -32.76
N ILE A 6 43.85 -21.11 -33.12
CA ILE A 6 42.76 -21.97 -32.65
C ILE A 6 42.90 -23.42 -33.15
N GLU A 7 43.30 -23.64 -34.41
CA GLU A 7 43.53 -24.99 -34.95
C GLU A 7 44.67 -25.72 -34.20
N THR A 8 45.72 -24.98 -33.82
CA THR A 8 46.82 -25.52 -32.99
C THR A 8 46.32 -25.87 -31.59
N LEU A 9 45.54 -24.98 -30.96
CA LEU A 9 44.95 -25.21 -29.64
C LEU A 9 43.99 -26.41 -29.65
N ILE A 10 43.18 -26.59 -30.70
CA ILE A 10 42.28 -27.74 -30.88
C ILE A 10 43.09 -29.04 -30.95
N LEU A 11 44.13 -29.06 -31.78
CA LEU A 11 44.97 -30.25 -31.96
C LEU A 11 45.67 -30.64 -30.65
N GLU A 12 46.27 -29.66 -29.96
CA GLU A 12 46.92 -29.89 -28.67
C GLU A 12 45.92 -30.32 -27.58
N ALA A 13 44.72 -29.74 -27.55
CA ALA A 13 43.69 -30.15 -26.60
C ALA A 13 43.14 -31.57 -26.86
N GLN A 14 43.17 -32.06 -28.10
CA GLN A 14 42.62 -33.38 -28.46
C GLN A 14 43.63 -34.51 -28.36
N THR A 15 44.88 -34.28 -28.75
CA THR A 15 45.85 -35.37 -28.99
C THR A 15 47.09 -35.34 -28.10
N ASN A 16 47.26 -34.31 -27.25
CA ASN A 16 48.44 -34.24 -26.38
C ASN A 16 48.37 -35.34 -25.29
N PRO A 17 49.42 -36.14 -25.07
CA PRO A 17 49.41 -37.20 -24.06
C PRO A 17 49.35 -36.70 -22.61
N ASP A 18 49.66 -35.42 -22.36
CA ASP A 18 49.64 -34.81 -21.03
C ASP A 18 48.27 -34.18 -20.71
N PRO A 19 47.54 -34.66 -19.68
CA PRO A 19 46.22 -34.15 -19.32
C PRO A 19 46.24 -32.69 -18.82
N ASP A 20 47.34 -32.22 -18.21
CA ASP A 20 47.47 -30.84 -17.76
C ASP A 20 47.55 -29.89 -18.95
N ILE A 21 48.23 -30.32 -20.03
CA ILE A 21 48.26 -29.56 -21.28
C ILE A 21 46.88 -29.56 -21.93
N GLN A 22 46.18 -30.70 -21.99
CA GLN A 22 44.81 -30.74 -22.51
C GLN A 22 43.87 -29.79 -21.72
N TYR A 23 44.00 -29.75 -20.39
CA TYR A 23 43.25 -28.86 -19.51
C TYR A 23 43.54 -27.38 -19.84
N MET A 24 44.82 -26.99 -19.87
CA MET A 24 45.23 -25.61 -20.14
C MET A 24 44.78 -25.15 -21.52
N ARG A 25 44.90 -26.01 -22.55
CA ARG A 25 44.48 -25.68 -23.91
C ARG A 25 42.97 -25.53 -24.06
N ALA A 26 42.17 -26.32 -23.33
CA ALA A 26 40.72 -26.13 -23.30
C ALA A 26 40.32 -24.80 -22.63
N GLU A 27 41.06 -24.35 -21.62
CA GLU A 27 40.85 -23.05 -20.97
C GLU A 27 41.22 -21.88 -21.91
N GLU A 28 42.35 -22.00 -22.60
CA GLU A 28 42.77 -21.04 -23.63
C GLU A 28 41.76 -20.95 -24.78
N LEU A 29 41.24 -22.07 -25.26
CA LEU A 29 40.17 -22.11 -26.27
C LEU A 29 38.91 -21.36 -25.79
N THR A 30 38.55 -21.52 -24.53
CA THR A 30 37.38 -20.84 -23.95
C THR A 30 37.58 -19.33 -23.84
N ASN A 31 38.80 -18.89 -23.49
CA ASN A 31 39.15 -17.47 -23.48
C ASN A 31 39.06 -16.86 -24.89
N GLU A 32 39.57 -17.55 -25.91
CA GLU A 32 39.48 -17.10 -27.31
C GLU A 32 38.02 -17.02 -27.80
N LEU A 33 37.18 -18.01 -27.46
CA LEU A 33 35.74 -17.97 -27.77
C LEU A 33 35.02 -16.83 -27.04
N THR A 34 35.34 -16.58 -25.78
CA THR A 34 34.77 -15.47 -24.99
C THR A 34 35.10 -14.11 -25.65
N ILE A 35 36.35 -13.92 -26.08
CA ILE A 35 36.80 -12.71 -26.79
C ILE A 35 36.06 -12.56 -28.13
N TYR A 36 35.81 -13.68 -28.83
CA TYR A 36 35.06 -13.67 -30.09
C TYR A 36 33.61 -13.23 -29.90
N TYR A 37 32.91 -13.79 -28.90
CA TYR A 37 31.52 -13.41 -28.60
C TYR A 37 31.37 -11.98 -28.08
N GLY A 38 32.43 -11.36 -27.54
CA GLY A 38 32.43 -9.97 -27.07
C GLY A 38 32.49 -8.88 -28.16
N LYS A 39 32.53 -9.24 -29.46
CA LYS A 39 32.57 -8.28 -30.59
C LYS A 39 31.16 -7.96 -31.11
N SER A 40 30.96 -6.79 -31.73
CA SER A 40 29.67 -6.37 -32.30
C SER A 40 29.22 -7.27 -33.46
N GLU A 41 27.90 -7.49 -33.60
CA GLU A 41 27.28 -8.50 -34.47
C GLU A 41 27.52 -8.32 -35.98
N GLN A 42 27.99 -7.15 -36.44
CA GLN A 42 28.19 -6.89 -37.87
C GLN A 42 29.40 -7.66 -38.42
N GLY A 43 29.13 -8.71 -39.22
CA GLY A 43 30.14 -9.49 -39.95
C GLY A 43 30.43 -10.89 -39.40
N MET A 44 29.60 -11.42 -38.50
CA MET A 44 29.84 -12.70 -37.81
C MET A 44 29.09 -13.93 -38.39
N GLU A 45 28.56 -13.85 -39.61
CA GLU A 45 27.87 -14.96 -40.31
C GLU A 45 28.79 -15.76 -41.26
N ASP A 46 30.10 -15.72 -41.04
CA ASP A 46 31.07 -16.41 -41.90
C ASP A 46 31.05 -17.92 -41.62
N GLU A 47 30.62 -18.73 -42.60
CA GLU A 47 30.42 -20.19 -42.49
C GLU A 47 31.70 -20.93 -42.01
N LYS A 48 32.87 -20.38 -42.34
CA LYS A 48 34.18 -20.86 -41.88
C LYS A 48 34.41 -20.64 -40.38
N ASN A 49 33.96 -19.53 -39.82
CA ASN A 49 34.07 -19.26 -38.38
C ASN A 49 33.10 -20.15 -37.59
N GLN A 50 31.90 -20.43 -38.12
CA GLN A 50 30.97 -21.37 -37.49
C GLN A 50 31.54 -22.78 -37.40
N LYS A 51 32.21 -23.25 -38.48
CA LYS A 51 32.87 -24.56 -38.48
C LYS A 51 33.99 -24.63 -37.42
N LEU A 52 34.74 -23.55 -37.24
CA LEU A 52 35.79 -23.46 -36.23
C LEU A 52 35.23 -23.48 -34.81
N ILE A 53 34.14 -22.75 -34.56
CA ILE A 53 33.43 -22.72 -33.27
C ILE A 53 32.89 -24.11 -32.93
N ASN A 54 32.24 -24.78 -33.90
CA ASN A 54 31.74 -26.14 -33.72
C ASN A 54 32.89 -27.13 -33.43
N ASN A 55 34.06 -26.94 -34.04
CA ASN A 55 35.25 -27.74 -33.73
C ASN A 55 35.77 -27.50 -32.31
N CYS A 56 35.77 -26.25 -31.81
CA CYS A 56 36.11 -25.97 -30.41
C CYS A 56 35.13 -26.66 -29.44
N PHE A 57 33.83 -26.58 -29.70
CA PHE A 57 32.84 -27.29 -28.88
C PHE A 57 32.98 -28.81 -28.96
N LYS A 58 33.43 -29.35 -30.10
CA LYS A 58 33.74 -30.78 -30.25
C LYS A 58 34.90 -31.22 -29.35
N VAL A 59 35.89 -30.36 -29.10
CA VAL A 59 36.96 -30.63 -28.11
C VAL A 59 36.37 -30.77 -26.72
N PHE A 60 35.60 -29.78 -26.26
CA PHE A 60 34.98 -29.81 -24.93
C PHE A 60 34.04 -31.03 -24.79
N TYR A 61 33.29 -31.34 -25.84
CA TYR A 61 32.43 -32.52 -25.88
C TYR A 61 33.20 -33.84 -25.75
N GLN A 62 34.34 -33.99 -26.42
CA GLN A 62 35.21 -35.17 -26.28
C GLN A 62 35.82 -35.26 -24.88
N HIS A 63 36.16 -34.13 -24.27
CA HIS A 63 36.70 -34.05 -22.91
C HIS A 63 35.70 -34.53 -21.85
N LEU A 64 34.39 -34.43 -22.08
CA LEU A 64 33.37 -34.99 -21.18
C LEU A 64 33.46 -36.53 -21.04
N SER A 65 34.02 -37.20 -22.05
CA SER A 65 34.31 -38.65 -22.04
C SER A 65 35.78 -38.99 -21.76
N SER A 66 36.59 -38.04 -21.29
CA SER A 66 37.99 -38.29 -20.96
C SER A 66 38.13 -39.30 -19.81
N GLN A 67 39.23 -40.07 -19.79
CA GLN A 67 39.56 -40.95 -18.66
C GLN A 67 39.96 -40.17 -17.39
N TYR A 68 40.26 -38.88 -17.50
CA TYR A 68 40.69 -38.02 -16.40
C TYR A 68 39.55 -37.13 -15.89
N ARG A 69 39.20 -37.26 -14.60
CA ARG A 69 38.12 -36.48 -13.96
C ARG A 69 38.34 -34.97 -14.02
N GLU A 70 39.59 -34.52 -13.93
CA GLU A 70 39.94 -33.09 -13.98
C GLU A 70 39.61 -32.48 -15.35
N ILE A 71 39.84 -33.23 -16.43
CA ILE A 71 39.48 -32.82 -17.80
C ILE A 71 37.95 -32.82 -17.98
N GLN A 72 37.25 -33.83 -17.47
CA GLN A 72 35.79 -33.88 -17.49
C GLN A 72 35.17 -32.66 -16.77
N GLY A 73 35.62 -32.38 -15.54
CA GLY A 73 35.17 -31.23 -14.75
C GLY A 73 35.58 -29.88 -15.36
N ASN A 74 36.70 -29.83 -16.10
CA ASN A 74 37.08 -28.65 -16.86
C ASN A 74 36.09 -28.39 -18.01
N ALA A 75 35.75 -29.42 -18.79
CA ALA A 75 34.83 -29.30 -19.91
C ALA A 75 33.45 -28.77 -19.48
N ILE A 76 32.90 -29.25 -18.37
CA ILE A 76 31.64 -28.74 -17.80
C ILE A 76 31.76 -27.23 -17.48
N ARG A 77 32.86 -26.80 -16.84
CA ARG A 77 33.13 -25.38 -16.55
C ARG A 77 33.25 -24.53 -17.81
N GLN A 78 33.83 -25.07 -18.88
CA GLN A 78 33.92 -24.35 -20.16
C GLN A 78 32.54 -24.17 -20.80
N PHE A 79 31.69 -25.19 -20.79
CA PHE A 79 30.30 -25.06 -21.24
C PHE A 79 29.51 -24.06 -20.38
N GLN A 80 29.64 -24.10 -19.06
CA GLN A 80 29.03 -23.13 -18.14
C GLN A 80 29.44 -21.68 -18.45
N ARG A 81 30.74 -21.42 -18.71
CA ARG A 81 31.24 -20.07 -19.06
C ARG A 81 30.72 -19.57 -20.40
N LEU A 82 30.59 -20.47 -21.38
CA LEU A 82 30.22 -20.10 -22.75
C LEU A 82 28.71 -20.04 -22.97
N ALA A 83 27.91 -20.80 -22.21
CA ALA A 83 26.46 -20.89 -22.37
C ALA A 83 25.72 -19.53 -22.43
N PRO A 84 26.06 -18.51 -21.61
CA PRO A 84 25.43 -17.18 -21.71
C PRO A 84 25.72 -16.45 -23.03
N LEU A 85 26.78 -16.83 -23.73
CA LEU A 85 27.30 -16.17 -24.93
C LEU A 85 26.91 -16.91 -26.22
N MET A 86 26.41 -18.15 -26.10
CA MET A 86 26.04 -18.98 -27.25
C MET A 86 24.83 -18.41 -27.99
N ARG A 87 24.84 -18.53 -29.31
CA ARG A 87 23.73 -18.16 -30.19
C ARG A 87 22.80 -19.35 -30.42
N SER A 88 21.60 -19.06 -30.94
CA SER A 88 20.54 -20.06 -31.15
C SER A 88 20.98 -21.31 -31.93
N LYS A 89 21.79 -21.15 -32.99
CA LYS A 89 22.27 -22.29 -33.80
C LYS A 89 23.27 -23.18 -33.05
N GLU A 90 24.13 -22.58 -32.23
CA GLU A 90 25.16 -23.28 -31.45
C GLU A 90 24.53 -24.05 -30.30
N VAL A 91 23.60 -23.41 -29.58
CA VAL A 91 22.80 -24.06 -28.54
C VAL A 91 22.08 -25.29 -29.11
N SER A 92 21.39 -25.14 -30.24
CA SER A 92 20.66 -26.25 -30.89
C SER A 92 21.59 -27.42 -31.21
N TYR A 93 22.71 -27.14 -31.88
CA TYR A 93 23.68 -28.17 -32.28
C TYR A 93 24.30 -28.89 -31.07
N ILE A 94 24.79 -28.13 -30.08
CA ILE A 94 25.47 -28.68 -28.91
C ILE A 94 24.50 -29.49 -28.05
N ALA A 95 23.30 -28.96 -27.80
CA ALA A 95 22.34 -29.63 -26.95
C ALA A 95 21.76 -30.89 -27.60
N LEU A 96 21.59 -30.94 -28.94
CA LEU A 96 21.22 -32.17 -29.65
C LEU A 96 22.32 -33.24 -29.58
N GLU A 97 23.58 -32.86 -29.73
CA GLU A 97 24.72 -33.79 -29.58
C GLU A 97 24.85 -34.31 -28.14
N LEU A 98 24.74 -33.43 -27.15
CA LEU A 98 24.72 -33.82 -25.73
C LEU A 98 23.54 -34.75 -25.42
N LEU A 99 22.34 -34.45 -25.93
CA LEU A 99 21.16 -35.30 -25.74
C LEU A 99 21.33 -36.67 -26.38
N LYS A 100 21.92 -36.75 -27.57
CA LYS A 100 22.20 -38.03 -28.23
C LYS A 100 23.15 -38.88 -27.38
N SER A 101 24.26 -38.31 -26.94
CA SER A 101 25.23 -39.02 -26.11
C SER A 101 24.75 -39.28 -24.68
N SER A 102 23.80 -38.50 -24.18
CA SER A 102 23.20 -38.77 -22.88
C SER A 102 22.29 -40.02 -22.92
N VAL A 103 21.72 -40.35 -24.08
CA VAL A 103 20.94 -41.58 -24.28
C VAL A 103 21.83 -42.77 -24.69
N GLU A 104 22.76 -42.57 -25.62
CA GLU A 104 23.52 -43.64 -26.28
C GLU A 104 24.93 -43.88 -25.70
N GLY A 105 25.45 -42.95 -24.88
CA GLY A 105 26.83 -42.96 -24.39
C GLY A 105 27.13 -43.99 -23.30
N MET A 106 28.42 -44.18 -22.98
CA MET A 106 28.89 -45.08 -21.91
C MET A 106 28.47 -44.56 -20.52
N ASN A 107 28.24 -45.47 -19.56
CA ASN A 107 27.69 -45.14 -18.24
C ASN A 107 28.52 -44.07 -17.50
N ASP A 108 29.85 -44.16 -17.52
CA ASP A 108 30.73 -43.26 -16.77
C ASP A 108 30.78 -41.82 -17.31
N ALA A 109 30.41 -41.60 -18.58
CA ALA A 109 30.41 -40.27 -19.21
C ALA A 109 29.00 -39.64 -19.28
N ARG A 110 27.94 -40.44 -19.07
CA ARG A 110 26.55 -40.01 -19.25
C ARG A 110 26.14 -38.90 -18.29
N GLU A 111 26.53 -39.01 -17.03
CA GLU A 111 26.22 -38.02 -15.99
C GLU A 111 26.79 -36.64 -16.38
N ASN A 112 28.02 -36.61 -16.90
CA ASN A 112 28.66 -35.39 -17.36
C ASN A 112 27.87 -34.73 -18.52
N TYR A 113 27.29 -35.52 -19.43
CA TYR A 113 26.43 -34.99 -20.50
C TYR A 113 25.13 -34.38 -19.96
N HIS A 114 24.49 -35.02 -18.97
CA HIS A 114 23.28 -34.48 -18.33
C HIS A 114 23.55 -33.19 -17.57
N ILE A 115 24.61 -33.14 -16.76
CA ILE A 115 25.03 -31.94 -16.03
C ILE A 115 25.31 -30.81 -17.02
N CYS A 116 26.08 -31.09 -18.07
CA CYS A 116 26.42 -30.09 -19.09
C CYS A 116 25.16 -29.54 -19.79
N LEU A 117 24.19 -30.39 -20.11
CA LEU A 117 22.95 -29.98 -20.75
C LEU A 117 22.09 -29.12 -19.81
N GLN A 118 22.00 -29.47 -18.52
CA GLN A 118 21.32 -28.66 -17.50
C GLN A 118 21.94 -27.27 -17.37
N GLU A 119 23.28 -27.20 -17.29
CA GLU A 119 24.01 -25.95 -17.19
C GLU A 119 23.83 -25.03 -18.40
N ILE A 120 23.84 -25.60 -19.61
CA ILE A 120 23.56 -24.83 -20.83
C ILE A 120 22.15 -24.23 -20.74
N VAL A 121 21.15 -25.04 -20.40
CA VAL A 121 19.76 -24.59 -20.26
C VAL A 121 19.60 -23.52 -19.16
N GLU A 122 20.32 -23.63 -18.05
CA GLU A 122 20.25 -22.69 -16.93
C GLU A 122 20.93 -21.34 -17.23
N LYS A 123 21.93 -21.30 -18.10
CA LYS A 123 22.76 -20.10 -18.30
C LYS A 123 22.40 -19.28 -19.55
N ILE A 124 21.52 -19.77 -20.43
CA ILE A 124 21.08 -19.02 -21.62
C ILE A 124 20.14 -17.84 -21.23
N PRO A 125 20.39 -16.61 -21.74
CA PRO A 125 19.66 -15.41 -21.32
C PRO A 125 18.33 -15.17 -22.07
N SER A 126 18.15 -15.69 -23.28
CA SER A 126 16.97 -15.44 -24.12
C SER A 126 16.37 -16.74 -24.68
N GLN A 127 15.11 -16.67 -25.12
CA GLN A 127 14.43 -17.81 -25.74
C GLN A 127 15.12 -18.18 -27.06
N VAL A 128 15.61 -19.42 -27.14
CA VAL A 128 16.32 -19.97 -28.29
C VAL A 128 15.39 -20.90 -29.06
N SER A 129 15.21 -20.68 -30.37
CA SER A 129 14.29 -21.50 -31.20
C SER A 129 14.70 -22.97 -31.28
N GLY A 130 16.00 -23.28 -31.17
CA GLY A 130 16.52 -24.65 -31.16
C GLY A 130 16.08 -25.50 -29.96
N LEU A 131 15.55 -24.87 -28.90
CA LEU A 131 15.04 -25.60 -27.73
C LEU A 131 13.72 -26.33 -28.01
N GLU A 132 12.96 -25.96 -29.05
CA GLU A 132 11.74 -26.66 -29.45
C GLU A 132 12.06 -28.08 -29.94
N GLU A 133 13.06 -28.20 -30.82
CA GLU A 133 13.53 -29.48 -31.36
C GLU A 133 14.09 -30.39 -30.26
N ILE A 134 14.76 -29.80 -29.27
CA ILE A 134 15.30 -30.52 -28.10
C ILE A 134 14.15 -31.05 -27.23
N GLN A 135 13.11 -30.24 -26.96
CA GLN A 135 11.93 -30.71 -26.22
C GLN A 135 11.25 -31.88 -26.95
N GLU A 136 11.02 -31.76 -28.26
CA GLU A 136 10.39 -32.81 -29.06
C GLU A 136 11.19 -34.12 -29.02
N THR A 137 12.52 -34.01 -29.19
CA THR A 137 13.43 -35.16 -29.13
C THR A 137 13.41 -35.82 -27.75
N ILE A 138 13.39 -35.04 -26.66
CA ILE A 138 13.28 -35.58 -25.30
C ILE A 138 11.95 -36.32 -25.12
N ILE A 139 10.83 -35.75 -25.56
CA ILE A 139 9.50 -36.36 -25.43
C ILE A 139 9.44 -37.69 -26.20
N GLN A 140 9.96 -37.72 -27.44
CA GLN A 140 10.03 -38.95 -28.22
C GLN A 140 10.88 -40.02 -27.52
N LYS A 141 12.05 -39.64 -27.00
CA LYS A 141 12.96 -40.57 -26.31
C LYS A 141 12.37 -41.10 -25.01
N LEU A 142 11.65 -40.28 -24.25
CA LEU A 142 10.92 -40.73 -23.06
C LEU A 142 9.89 -41.81 -23.41
N GLY A 143 9.16 -41.65 -24.53
CA GLY A 143 8.23 -42.66 -25.03
C GLY A 143 8.91 -43.98 -25.43
N GLU A 144 10.02 -43.89 -26.19
CA GLU A 144 10.81 -45.05 -26.62
C GLU A 144 11.38 -45.83 -25.43
N LEU A 145 12.03 -45.14 -24.49
CA LEU A 145 12.63 -45.73 -23.30
C LEU A 145 11.58 -46.41 -22.41
N LYS A 146 10.39 -45.83 -22.29
CA LYS A 146 9.30 -46.43 -21.52
C LYS A 146 8.84 -47.77 -22.11
N ILE A 147 8.64 -47.82 -23.43
CA ILE A 147 8.26 -49.07 -24.12
C ILE A 147 9.37 -50.12 -23.94
N LYS A 148 10.64 -49.70 -24.02
CA LYS A 148 11.80 -50.57 -23.81
C LYS A 148 11.80 -51.15 -22.38
N VAL A 149 11.64 -50.31 -21.35
CA VAL A 149 11.58 -50.76 -19.95
C VAL A 149 10.42 -51.73 -19.72
N LYS A 150 9.21 -51.43 -20.22
CA LYS A 150 8.05 -52.35 -20.10
C LYS A 150 8.33 -53.71 -20.75
N LYS A 151 8.96 -53.75 -21.93
CA LYS A 151 9.32 -55.01 -22.60
C LYS A 151 10.37 -55.81 -21.81
N LEU A 152 11.39 -55.14 -21.28
CA LEU A 152 12.45 -55.78 -20.50
C LEU A 152 11.92 -56.35 -19.18
N GLN A 153 11.03 -55.65 -18.50
CA GLN A 153 10.40 -56.12 -17.25
C GLN A 153 9.56 -57.39 -17.42
N VAL A 154 8.95 -57.62 -18.60
CA VAL A 154 8.14 -58.81 -18.89
C VAL A 154 9.02 -60.03 -19.24
N SER A 155 10.25 -59.82 -19.68
CA SER A 155 11.10 -60.88 -20.24
C SER A 155 11.80 -61.80 -19.22
N ASN A 156 11.68 -61.57 -17.90
CA ASN A 156 12.19 -62.42 -16.80
C ASN A 156 13.67 -62.88 -16.88
N GLN A 157 14.51 -62.25 -17.72
CA GLN A 157 15.94 -62.49 -17.79
C GLN A 157 16.70 -61.49 -16.91
N ILE A 158 17.91 -61.87 -16.47
CA ILE A 158 18.82 -61.06 -15.64
C ILE A 158 19.25 -59.80 -16.41
N VAL A 159 18.39 -58.77 -16.41
CA VAL A 159 18.56 -57.51 -17.16
C VAL A 159 18.39 -56.29 -16.23
N HIS A 160 18.49 -56.49 -14.90
CA HIS A 160 18.29 -55.44 -13.90
C HIS A 160 19.18 -54.21 -14.14
N GLN A 161 20.43 -54.39 -14.55
CA GLN A 161 21.35 -53.28 -14.86
C GLN A 161 20.87 -52.44 -16.06
N GLU A 162 20.36 -53.07 -17.12
CA GLU A 162 19.88 -52.33 -18.29
C GLU A 162 18.55 -51.62 -17.97
N ILE A 163 17.67 -52.24 -17.18
CA ILE A 163 16.43 -51.60 -16.71
C ILE A 163 16.77 -50.35 -15.89
N GLN A 164 17.65 -50.47 -14.90
CA GLN A 164 18.06 -49.37 -14.04
C GLN A 164 18.70 -48.23 -14.85
N GLN A 165 19.58 -48.57 -15.80
CA GLN A 165 20.19 -47.59 -16.70
C GLN A 165 19.16 -46.80 -17.52
N ASN A 166 18.15 -47.47 -18.07
CA ASN A 166 17.09 -46.79 -18.83
C ASN A 166 16.20 -45.91 -17.93
N VAL A 167 15.99 -46.31 -16.67
CA VAL A 167 15.23 -45.54 -15.66
C VAL A 167 15.98 -44.27 -15.27
N GLU A 168 17.28 -44.35 -15.05
CA GLU A 168 18.14 -43.20 -14.74
C GLU A 168 18.14 -42.19 -15.90
N ILE A 169 18.26 -42.67 -17.15
CA ILE A 169 18.13 -41.80 -18.34
C ILE A 169 16.76 -41.11 -18.35
N GLN A 170 15.67 -41.85 -18.17
CA GLN A 170 14.32 -41.26 -18.13
C GLN A 170 14.19 -40.19 -17.05
N ALA A 171 14.73 -40.44 -15.85
CA ALA A 171 14.65 -39.50 -14.73
C ALA A 171 15.39 -38.19 -15.03
N GLU A 172 16.58 -38.24 -15.62
CA GLU A 172 17.36 -37.05 -15.98
C GLU A 172 16.75 -36.28 -17.15
N LEU A 173 16.24 -36.98 -18.17
CA LEU A 173 15.51 -36.35 -19.27
C LEU A 173 14.26 -35.59 -18.79
N LEU A 174 13.52 -36.12 -17.81
CA LEU A 174 12.39 -35.42 -17.19
C LEU A 174 12.82 -34.16 -16.42
N LYS A 175 13.98 -34.17 -15.75
CA LYS A 175 14.52 -32.98 -15.07
C LYS A 175 14.89 -31.89 -16.08
N ILE A 176 15.60 -32.25 -17.15
CA ILE A 176 15.98 -31.32 -18.22
C ILE A 176 14.72 -30.73 -18.88
N LEU A 177 13.74 -31.56 -19.22
CA LEU A 177 12.48 -31.09 -19.80
C LEU A 177 11.73 -30.11 -18.87
N SER A 178 11.67 -30.44 -17.57
CA SER A 178 11.07 -29.57 -16.55
C SER A 178 11.78 -28.22 -16.46
N LEU A 179 13.13 -28.22 -16.48
CA LEU A 179 13.94 -27.01 -16.46
C LEU A 179 13.66 -26.11 -17.67
N ILE A 180 13.63 -26.68 -18.88
CA ILE A 180 13.32 -25.93 -20.11
C ILE A 180 11.91 -25.31 -20.01
N MET A 181 10.89 -26.08 -19.62
CA MET A 181 9.51 -25.57 -19.51
C MET A 181 9.36 -24.50 -18.42
N SER A 182 10.05 -24.64 -17.29
CA SER A 182 10.01 -23.67 -16.20
C SER A 182 10.51 -22.28 -16.62
N ARG A 183 11.57 -22.24 -17.44
CA ARG A 183 12.18 -20.98 -17.91
C ARG A 183 11.45 -20.37 -19.09
N TRP A 184 10.90 -21.19 -19.98
CA TRP A 184 10.25 -20.73 -21.20
C TRP A 184 8.89 -21.39 -21.44
N PRO A 185 7.85 -21.06 -20.65
CA PRO A 185 6.52 -21.66 -20.79
C PRO A 185 5.87 -21.45 -22.16
N LYS A 186 6.34 -20.46 -22.93
CA LYS A 186 5.82 -20.09 -24.26
C LYS A 186 6.37 -20.94 -25.41
N LEU A 187 7.41 -21.77 -25.18
CA LEU A 187 7.98 -22.69 -26.18
C LEU A 187 7.10 -23.95 -26.41
N TYR A 188 5.90 -23.96 -25.85
CA TYR A 188 5.02 -25.11 -25.86
C TYR A 188 4.57 -25.51 -27.28
N TYR A 189 4.97 -26.71 -27.69
CA TYR A 189 4.73 -27.22 -29.04
C TYR A 189 3.60 -28.27 -29.13
N LYS A 190 3.45 -29.15 -28.11
CA LYS A 190 2.49 -30.27 -28.16
C LYS A 190 2.11 -30.79 -26.76
N ASP A 191 0.88 -31.27 -26.60
CA ASP A 191 0.43 -31.92 -25.37
C ASP A 191 1.00 -33.34 -25.24
N PHE A 192 1.67 -33.60 -24.12
CA PHE A 192 2.20 -34.90 -23.73
C PHE A 192 1.76 -35.28 -22.29
N GLY A 193 0.69 -34.66 -21.80
CA GLY A 193 0.13 -34.94 -20.47
C GLY A 193 -0.20 -36.43 -20.27
N ASP A 194 -0.62 -37.15 -21.31
CA ASP A 194 -0.89 -38.60 -21.22
C ASP A 194 0.36 -39.43 -20.91
N LEU A 195 1.52 -39.06 -21.47
CA LEU A 195 2.78 -39.73 -21.18
C LEU A 195 3.17 -39.55 -19.71
N LEU A 196 3.01 -38.32 -19.19
CA LEU A 196 3.30 -37.99 -17.79
C LEU A 196 2.33 -38.68 -16.83
N LEU A 197 1.03 -38.70 -17.14
CA LEU A 197 0.03 -39.38 -16.32
C LEU A 197 0.24 -40.90 -16.30
N ASP A 198 0.58 -41.51 -17.44
CA ASP A 198 0.94 -42.93 -17.49
C ASP A 198 2.25 -43.20 -16.72
N ASN A 199 3.21 -42.25 -16.66
CA ASN A 199 4.40 -42.38 -15.81
C ASN A 199 4.05 -42.30 -14.32
N ILE A 200 3.16 -41.39 -13.95
CA ILE A 200 2.71 -41.17 -12.56
C ILE A 200 1.96 -42.38 -12.01
N THR A 201 1.09 -42.98 -12.83
CA THR A 201 0.18 -44.05 -12.40
C THR A 201 0.78 -45.45 -12.53
N ASN A 202 1.59 -45.71 -13.56
CA ASN A 202 1.99 -47.07 -13.94
C ASN A 202 3.50 -47.35 -13.89
N SER A 203 4.37 -46.38 -13.54
CA SER A 203 5.81 -46.63 -13.36
C SER A 203 6.10 -47.28 -12.01
N ASN A 204 7.00 -48.26 -11.92
CA ASN A 204 7.43 -48.82 -10.63
C ASN A 204 8.49 -47.95 -9.92
N GLU A 205 9.03 -46.94 -10.60
CA GLU A 205 10.20 -46.17 -10.16
C GLU A 205 9.80 -44.82 -9.57
N LEU A 206 10.25 -44.57 -8.33
CA LEU A 206 9.93 -43.38 -7.55
C LEU A 206 10.39 -42.08 -8.21
N SER A 207 11.61 -42.09 -8.77
CA SER A 207 12.24 -40.93 -9.42
C SER A 207 11.45 -40.49 -10.65
N ILE A 208 10.97 -41.44 -11.45
CA ILE A 208 10.15 -41.18 -12.64
C ILE A 208 8.81 -40.55 -12.23
N ARG A 209 8.13 -41.09 -11.20
CA ARG A 209 6.85 -40.53 -10.73
C ARG A 209 7.01 -39.08 -10.23
N LYS A 210 8.01 -38.83 -9.37
CA LYS A 210 8.30 -37.49 -8.82
C LYS A 210 8.63 -36.48 -9.91
N ASN A 211 9.56 -36.81 -10.80
CA ASN A 211 9.96 -35.91 -11.88
C ASN A 211 8.81 -35.68 -12.88
N SER A 212 7.96 -36.68 -13.12
CA SER A 212 6.76 -36.51 -13.97
C SER A 212 5.73 -35.57 -13.35
N CYS A 213 5.54 -35.58 -12.02
CA CYS A 213 4.67 -34.62 -11.33
C CYS A 213 5.17 -33.18 -11.47
N VAL A 214 6.47 -32.94 -11.29
CA VAL A 214 7.12 -31.64 -11.49
C VAL A 214 6.94 -31.17 -12.93
N CYS A 215 7.25 -32.06 -13.88
CA CYS A 215 7.10 -31.81 -15.32
C CYS A 215 5.66 -31.44 -15.68
N LEU A 216 4.68 -32.12 -15.09
CA LEU A 216 3.25 -31.87 -15.29
C LEU A 216 2.82 -30.50 -14.75
N GLY A 217 3.35 -30.07 -13.59
CA GLY A 217 3.14 -28.71 -13.07
C GLY A 217 3.62 -27.62 -14.02
N HIS A 218 4.84 -27.79 -14.58
CA HIS A 218 5.38 -26.86 -15.58
C HIS A 218 4.62 -26.91 -16.91
N LEU A 219 4.18 -28.10 -17.34
CA LEU A 219 3.28 -28.25 -18.49
C LEU A 219 1.97 -27.48 -18.26
N GLY A 220 1.40 -27.52 -17.05
CA GLY A 220 0.20 -26.74 -16.71
C GLY A 220 0.36 -25.24 -16.93
N ALA A 221 1.55 -24.69 -16.67
CA ALA A 221 1.87 -23.27 -16.91
C ALA A 221 2.02 -22.92 -18.40
N CYS A 222 2.22 -23.92 -19.24
CA CYS A 222 2.30 -23.78 -20.69
C CYS A 222 0.93 -23.87 -21.38
N LEU A 223 -0.06 -24.50 -20.73
CA LEU A 223 -1.39 -24.72 -21.30
C LEU A 223 -2.27 -23.47 -21.18
N ASN A 224 -3.21 -23.31 -22.13
CA ASN A 224 -4.31 -22.35 -21.96
C ASN A 224 -5.30 -22.87 -20.89
N GLN A 225 -6.11 -21.96 -20.35
CA GLN A 225 -7.05 -22.26 -19.27
C GLN A 225 -8.00 -23.43 -19.59
N GLN A 226 -8.53 -23.49 -20.81
CA GLN A 226 -9.46 -24.55 -21.21
C GLN A 226 -8.78 -25.93 -21.24
N SER A 227 -7.60 -26.04 -21.86
CA SER A 227 -6.83 -27.28 -21.92
C SER A 227 -6.35 -27.73 -20.54
N LEU A 228 -5.94 -26.79 -19.69
CA LEU A 228 -5.55 -27.05 -18.31
C LEU A 228 -6.72 -27.61 -17.49
N ASN A 229 -7.88 -26.95 -17.53
CA ASN A 229 -9.05 -27.40 -16.79
C ASN A 229 -9.55 -28.75 -17.32
N ASN A 230 -9.53 -28.97 -18.64
CA ASN A 230 -9.86 -30.26 -19.25
C ASN A 230 -8.89 -31.36 -18.79
N LEU A 231 -7.58 -31.13 -18.76
CA LEU A 231 -6.59 -32.08 -18.28
C LEU A 231 -6.89 -32.53 -16.84
N ILE A 232 -7.25 -31.58 -15.98
CA ILE A 232 -7.53 -31.87 -14.57
C ILE A 232 -8.90 -32.57 -14.43
N GLN A 233 -9.97 -32.03 -15.02
CA GLN A 233 -11.33 -32.56 -14.90
C GLN A 233 -11.52 -33.91 -15.59
N SER A 234 -10.92 -34.12 -16.76
CA SER A 234 -11.13 -35.34 -17.56
C SER A 234 -10.13 -36.46 -17.27
N LYS A 235 -8.94 -36.13 -16.73
CA LYS A 235 -7.89 -37.13 -16.48
C LYS A 235 -7.56 -37.25 -14.99
N ILE A 236 -7.15 -36.18 -14.32
CA ILE A 236 -6.64 -36.28 -12.93
C ILE A 236 -7.75 -36.58 -11.90
N LEU A 237 -8.87 -35.83 -11.94
CA LEU A 237 -9.95 -36.01 -10.96
C LEU A 237 -10.68 -37.36 -11.06
N PRO A 238 -11.00 -37.91 -12.25
CA PRO A 238 -11.63 -39.21 -12.36
C PRO A 238 -10.75 -40.33 -11.78
N PHE A 239 -9.44 -40.32 -12.06
CA PHE A 239 -8.52 -41.31 -11.49
C PHE A 239 -8.40 -41.22 -9.96
N THR A 240 -8.66 -40.06 -9.35
CA THR A 240 -8.70 -39.99 -7.89
C THR A 240 -10.03 -40.48 -7.31
N LYS A 241 -11.15 -40.41 -8.04
CA LYS A 241 -12.48 -40.87 -7.59
C LYS A 241 -12.67 -42.40 -7.68
N ASP A 242 -12.10 -43.03 -8.69
CA ASP A 242 -12.34 -44.46 -8.98
C ASP A 242 -11.46 -45.44 -8.18
N LEU A 243 -10.48 -44.95 -7.42
CA LEU A 243 -9.53 -45.77 -6.67
C LEU A 243 -9.91 -45.87 -5.19
N SER A 244 -9.98 -47.11 -4.67
CA SER A 244 -10.07 -47.40 -3.23
C SER A 244 -8.73 -47.22 -2.52
N PHE A 245 -8.76 -46.85 -1.23
CA PHE A 245 -7.59 -46.82 -0.35
C PHE A 245 -7.12 -48.24 0.04
N ASP A 246 -6.71 -49.02 -0.95
CA ASP A 246 -6.06 -50.32 -0.77
C ASP A 246 -4.54 -50.23 -0.99
N GLN A 247 -3.79 -51.23 -0.49
CA GLN A 247 -2.32 -51.27 -0.57
C GLN A 247 -1.78 -51.13 -1.99
N GLN A 248 -2.53 -51.49 -3.04
CA GLN A 248 -2.07 -51.41 -4.43
C GLN A 248 -2.26 -50.02 -5.03
N ASN A 249 -3.22 -49.24 -4.53
CA ASN A 249 -3.60 -47.95 -5.09
C ASN A 249 -3.09 -46.74 -4.29
N PHE A 250 -2.66 -46.90 -3.03
CA PHE A 250 -2.11 -45.80 -2.22
C PHE A 250 -1.05 -44.97 -2.95
N THR A 251 -0.05 -45.64 -3.55
CA THR A 251 1.02 -44.93 -4.26
C THR A 251 0.50 -44.18 -5.48
N LYS A 252 -0.56 -44.67 -6.15
CA LYS A 252 -1.17 -43.95 -7.28
C LYS A 252 -1.91 -42.71 -6.80
N ILE A 253 -2.71 -42.85 -5.73
CA ILE A 253 -3.45 -41.75 -5.11
C ILE A 253 -2.49 -40.65 -4.65
N LEU A 254 -1.37 -41.03 -4.01
CA LEU A 254 -0.34 -40.11 -3.55
C LEU A 254 0.22 -39.24 -4.69
N TYR A 255 0.70 -39.85 -5.78
CA TYR A 255 1.30 -39.10 -6.88
C TYR A 255 0.29 -38.35 -7.76
N LEU A 256 -0.98 -38.80 -7.81
CA LEU A 256 -2.05 -38.01 -8.42
C LEU A 256 -2.32 -36.73 -7.61
N ASN A 257 -2.40 -36.81 -6.28
CA ASN A 257 -2.50 -35.61 -5.44
C ASN A 257 -1.24 -34.74 -5.58
N GLN A 258 -0.05 -35.33 -5.65
CA GLN A 258 1.19 -34.57 -5.87
C GLN A 258 1.18 -33.83 -7.21
N SER A 259 0.63 -34.45 -8.26
CA SER A 259 0.48 -33.79 -9.55
C SER A 259 -0.48 -32.60 -9.50
N LEU A 260 -1.60 -32.73 -8.78
CA LEU A 260 -2.55 -31.66 -8.57
C LEU A 260 -1.93 -30.51 -7.77
N ASN A 261 -1.14 -30.81 -6.75
CA ASN A 261 -0.40 -29.82 -5.96
C ASN A 261 0.58 -29.00 -6.83
N TYR A 262 1.37 -29.65 -7.70
CA TYR A 262 2.27 -28.95 -8.62
C TYR A 262 1.49 -28.09 -9.63
N LEU A 263 0.36 -28.58 -10.16
CA LEU A 263 -0.51 -27.79 -11.05
C LEU A 263 -1.12 -26.59 -10.34
N ALA A 264 -1.60 -26.74 -9.10
CA ALA A 264 -2.14 -25.64 -8.30
C ALA A 264 -1.05 -24.60 -7.99
N LYS A 265 0.16 -25.04 -7.62
CA LYS A 265 1.32 -24.16 -7.38
C LYS A 265 1.71 -23.34 -8.61
N SER A 266 1.76 -23.98 -9.78
CA SER A 266 2.23 -23.35 -11.02
C SER A 266 1.14 -22.56 -11.75
N SER A 267 -0.12 -22.97 -11.66
CA SER A 267 -1.21 -22.50 -12.53
C SER A 267 -2.57 -22.38 -11.85
N GLY A 268 -2.64 -22.50 -10.52
CA GLY A 268 -3.90 -22.52 -9.77
C GLY A 268 -4.78 -21.28 -9.98
N LYS A 269 -4.19 -20.11 -10.26
CA LYS A 269 -4.93 -18.87 -10.58
C LYS A 269 -5.76 -18.94 -11.88
N HIS A 270 -5.50 -19.93 -12.72
CA HIS A 270 -6.23 -20.16 -13.98
C HIS A 270 -7.29 -21.26 -13.84
N PHE A 271 -7.43 -21.89 -12.68
CA PHE A 271 -8.48 -22.89 -12.47
C PHE A 271 -9.83 -22.19 -12.49
N ASP A 272 -10.82 -22.77 -13.18
CA ASP A 272 -12.18 -22.26 -13.10
C ASP A 272 -12.83 -22.60 -11.76
N LYS A 273 -13.89 -21.85 -11.43
CA LYS A 273 -14.61 -22.00 -10.17
C LYS A 273 -15.11 -23.44 -9.95
N VAL A 274 -15.69 -24.05 -10.99
CA VAL A 274 -16.29 -25.39 -10.91
C VAL A 274 -15.22 -26.44 -10.61
N LEU A 275 -14.03 -26.31 -11.18
CA LEU A 275 -12.91 -27.19 -10.91
C LEU A 275 -12.42 -27.05 -9.45
N VAL A 276 -12.30 -25.82 -8.95
CA VAL A 276 -11.91 -25.59 -7.54
C VAL A 276 -12.94 -26.22 -6.60
N GLU A 277 -14.24 -26.05 -6.87
CA GLU A 277 -15.33 -26.68 -6.11
C GLU A 277 -15.16 -28.21 -6.05
N GLN A 278 -14.89 -28.86 -7.19
CA GLN A 278 -14.68 -30.31 -7.25
C GLN A 278 -13.44 -30.78 -6.49
N ILE A 279 -12.36 -30.00 -6.46
CA ILE A 279 -11.14 -30.32 -5.71
C ILE A 279 -11.43 -30.29 -4.20
N PHE A 280 -12.16 -29.27 -3.73
CA PHE A 280 -12.56 -29.13 -2.33
C PHE A 280 -13.52 -30.27 -1.91
N GLU A 281 -14.52 -30.58 -2.75
CA GLU A 281 -15.42 -31.73 -2.50
C GLU A 281 -14.65 -33.05 -2.38
N ARG A 282 -13.65 -33.27 -3.26
CA ARG A 282 -12.83 -34.49 -3.20
C ARG A 282 -12.02 -34.55 -1.92
N TYR A 283 -11.41 -33.44 -1.50
CA TYR A 283 -10.71 -33.36 -0.22
C TYR A 283 -11.61 -33.75 0.96
N PHE A 284 -12.81 -33.17 1.03
CA PHE A 284 -13.77 -33.51 2.09
C PHE A 284 -14.21 -34.98 2.06
N GLN A 285 -14.37 -35.57 0.88
CA GLN A 285 -14.63 -37.00 0.75
C GLN A 285 -13.47 -37.86 1.27
N THR A 286 -12.23 -37.52 0.91
CA THR A 286 -11.03 -38.22 1.39
C THR A 286 -10.95 -38.22 2.91
N GLN A 287 -11.21 -37.08 3.56
CA GLN A 287 -11.20 -37.02 5.02
C GLN A 287 -12.28 -37.89 5.67
N ASN A 288 -13.49 -37.92 5.09
CA ASN A 288 -14.57 -38.77 5.59
C ASN A 288 -14.24 -40.27 5.49
N GLU A 289 -13.30 -40.67 4.63
CA GLU A 289 -12.84 -42.05 4.46
C GLU A 289 -11.73 -42.46 5.44
N GLN A 290 -11.27 -41.56 6.33
CA GLN A 290 -10.20 -41.83 7.31
C GLN A 290 -10.42 -43.10 8.13
N HIS A 291 -11.67 -43.39 8.53
CA HIS A 291 -12.03 -44.56 9.34
C HIS A 291 -11.81 -45.91 8.62
N LYS A 292 -11.55 -45.89 7.30
CA LYS A 292 -11.30 -47.08 6.47
C LYS A 292 -9.80 -47.37 6.27
N ILE A 293 -8.93 -46.53 6.82
CA ILE A 293 -7.49 -46.61 6.62
C ILE A 293 -6.86 -47.46 7.72
N ASP A 294 -6.19 -48.55 7.34
CA ASP A 294 -5.41 -49.39 8.27
C ASP A 294 -4.23 -48.59 8.87
N LEU A 295 -3.90 -48.88 10.14
CA LEU A 295 -2.79 -48.23 10.84
C LEU A 295 -1.44 -48.37 10.10
N ASP A 296 -1.21 -49.49 9.41
CA ASP A 296 0.00 -49.72 8.62
C ASP A 296 0.16 -48.73 7.46
N ASN A 297 -0.94 -48.17 6.95
CA ASN A 297 -0.95 -47.22 5.84
C ASN A 297 -1.07 -45.75 6.31
N ILE A 298 -1.06 -45.49 7.62
CA ILE A 298 -1.37 -44.18 8.18
C ILE A 298 -0.37 -43.09 7.76
N ASN A 299 0.91 -43.45 7.62
CA ASN A 299 1.95 -42.52 7.16
C ASN A 299 1.75 -42.11 5.69
N GLN A 300 1.32 -43.04 4.83
CA GLN A 300 1.01 -42.73 3.43
C GLN A 300 -0.25 -41.87 3.33
N TYR A 301 -1.25 -42.14 4.17
CA TYR A 301 -2.44 -41.31 4.27
C TYR A 301 -2.12 -39.90 4.78
N ALA A 302 -1.24 -39.77 5.78
CA ALA A 302 -0.75 -38.49 6.27
C ALA A 302 -0.04 -37.68 5.18
N GLU A 303 0.78 -38.32 4.34
CA GLU A 303 1.42 -37.67 3.19
C GLU A 303 0.38 -37.20 2.15
N ILE A 304 -0.67 -37.97 1.90
CA ILE A 304 -1.79 -37.55 1.03
C ILE A 304 -2.49 -36.31 1.60
N LEU A 305 -2.80 -36.30 2.89
CA LEU A 305 -3.43 -35.14 3.56
C LEU A 305 -2.52 -33.91 3.53
N GLU A 306 -1.22 -34.06 3.76
CA GLU A 306 -0.22 -32.98 3.65
C GLU A 306 -0.29 -32.33 2.26
N ILE A 307 -0.24 -33.14 1.20
CA ILE A 307 -0.27 -32.68 -0.19
C ILE A 307 -1.60 -32.00 -0.54
N GLN A 308 -2.72 -32.54 -0.06
CA GLN A 308 -4.04 -31.95 -0.28
C GLN A 308 -4.18 -30.59 0.42
N LEU A 309 -3.72 -30.46 1.66
CA LEU A 309 -3.68 -29.18 2.37
C LEU A 309 -2.79 -28.16 1.66
N LEU A 310 -1.62 -28.56 1.17
CA LEU A 310 -0.76 -27.68 0.35
C LEU A 310 -1.44 -27.24 -0.94
N THR A 311 -2.17 -28.15 -1.59
CA THR A 311 -2.97 -27.83 -2.79
C THR A 311 -4.03 -26.78 -2.45
N ILE A 312 -4.76 -26.97 -1.35
CA ILE A 312 -5.77 -26.03 -0.87
C ILE A 312 -5.16 -24.67 -0.56
N ASN A 313 -3.97 -24.62 0.06
CA ASN A 313 -3.28 -23.35 0.36
C ASN A 313 -3.02 -22.52 -0.89
N TYR A 314 -2.62 -23.15 -1.99
CA TYR A 314 -2.46 -22.45 -3.28
C TYR A 314 -3.80 -21.95 -3.84
N LEU A 315 -4.90 -22.68 -3.59
CA LEU A 315 -6.23 -22.34 -4.11
C LEU A 315 -7.01 -21.34 -3.24
N ILE A 316 -6.74 -21.21 -1.93
CA ILE A 316 -7.36 -20.22 -1.03
C ILE A 316 -7.10 -18.78 -1.52
N SER A 317 -5.95 -18.55 -2.14
CA SER A 317 -5.61 -17.24 -2.73
C SER A 317 -6.55 -16.80 -3.85
N ASN A 318 -7.34 -17.72 -4.43
CA ASN A 318 -8.31 -17.44 -5.48
C ASN A 318 -9.68 -17.09 -4.88
N SER A 319 -10.29 -16.00 -5.34
CA SER A 319 -11.55 -15.43 -4.84
C SER A 319 -12.76 -16.38 -4.82
N TYR A 320 -12.70 -17.50 -5.53
CA TYR A 320 -13.76 -18.51 -5.60
C TYR A 320 -13.78 -19.50 -4.41
N ALA A 321 -12.70 -19.64 -3.63
CA ALA A 321 -12.65 -20.54 -2.48
C ALA A 321 -13.61 -20.14 -1.33
N ARG A 322 -14.08 -18.89 -1.33
CA ARG A 322 -14.91 -18.30 -0.27
C ARG A 322 -16.19 -19.06 0.06
N SER A 323 -16.77 -19.79 -0.89
CA SER A 323 -17.99 -20.58 -0.66
C SER A 323 -17.77 -21.76 0.29
N PHE A 324 -16.52 -22.17 0.52
CA PHE A 324 -16.19 -23.32 1.37
C PHE A 324 -15.51 -22.95 2.68
N ASP A 325 -15.24 -21.67 2.96
CA ASP A 325 -14.43 -21.26 4.12
C ASP A 325 -14.91 -21.90 5.43
N PHE A 326 -16.22 -21.93 5.68
CA PHE A 326 -16.80 -22.56 6.87
C PHE A 326 -16.62 -24.07 6.91
N GLN A 327 -16.95 -24.75 5.81
CA GLN A 327 -16.81 -26.20 5.70
C GLN A 327 -15.34 -26.60 5.78
N LEU A 328 -14.44 -25.82 5.18
CA LEU A 328 -13.00 -26.04 5.28
C LEU A 328 -12.53 -25.93 6.72
N ILE A 329 -12.90 -24.87 7.44
CA ILE A 329 -12.53 -24.71 8.87
C ILE A 329 -13.03 -25.90 9.69
N GLU A 330 -14.28 -26.34 9.52
CA GLU A 330 -14.84 -27.50 10.22
C GLU A 330 -14.03 -28.78 9.95
N GLN A 331 -13.56 -28.97 8.72
CA GLN A 331 -12.88 -30.19 8.26
C GLN A 331 -11.39 -30.20 8.62
N ILE A 332 -10.72 -29.04 8.67
CA ILE A 332 -9.31 -28.96 9.04
C ILE A 332 -9.09 -28.82 10.54
N THR A 333 -10.04 -28.32 11.34
CA THR A 333 -9.89 -28.20 12.81
C THR A 333 -9.49 -29.52 13.48
N PRO A 334 -10.14 -30.67 13.21
CA PRO A 334 -9.75 -31.96 13.79
C PRO A 334 -8.32 -32.38 13.42
N LEU A 335 -7.77 -31.91 12.29
CA LEU A 335 -6.45 -32.28 11.85
C LEU A 335 -5.31 -31.70 12.69
N ILE A 336 -5.57 -30.67 13.51
CA ILE A 336 -4.58 -30.19 14.48
C ILE A 336 -4.32 -31.24 15.57
N ASP A 337 -5.32 -32.06 15.89
CA ASP A 337 -5.19 -33.18 16.81
C ASP A 337 -4.94 -34.52 16.11
N PHE A 338 -4.59 -34.52 14.83
CA PHE A 338 -4.29 -35.73 14.08
C PHE A 338 -3.02 -36.41 14.60
N ASP A 339 -3.19 -37.35 15.52
CA ASP A 339 -2.15 -38.22 16.08
C ASP A 339 -2.66 -39.68 16.21
N PRO A 340 -2.89 -40.36 15.08
CA PRO A 340 -3.44 -41.72 15.08
C PRO A 340 -2.48 -42.77 15.66
N LEU A 341 -1.18 -42.45 15.79
CA LEU A 341 -0.16 -43.34 16.36
C LEU A 341 0.07 -43.08 17.86
N GLY A 342 -0.50 -42.01 18.43
CA GLY A 342 -0.28 -41.63 19.83
C GLY A 342 1.16 -41.22 20.13
N VAL A 343 1.91 -40.76 19.12
CA VAL A 343 3.35 -40.47 19.22
C VAL A 343 3.59 -39.00 19.59
N ALA A 344 2.57 -38.14 19.51
CA ALA A 344 2.68 -36.75 19.91
C ALA A 344 2.78 -36.66 21.44
N SER A 345 3.99 -36.84 21.95
CA SER A 345 4.29 -36.63 23.37
C SER A 345 4.07 -35.16 23.73
N ILE A 346 3.05 -34.92 24.56
CA ILE A 346 2.79 -33.66 25.25
C ILE A 346 3.54 -33.77 26.59
N GLU A 347 4.22 -32.71 27.01
CA GLU A 347 5.17 -32.74 28.14
C GLU A 347 4.59 -33.08 29.54
N GLU A 348 3.32 -33.49 29.66
CA GLU A 348 2.68 -33.84 30.94
C GLU A 348 2.08 -35.27 30.96
N GLU A 349 2.36 -35.97 32.07
CA GLU A 349 1.84 -37.29 32.54
C GLU A 349 2.61 -38.57 32.15
N ASN A 350 3.84 -38.79 32.67
CA ASN A 350 4.15 -39.88 33.62
C ASN A 350 5.67 -39.97 33.90
N PRO A 351 6.15 -39.78 35.15
CA PRO A 351 7.55 -40.02 35.52
C PRO A 351 7.89 -41.50 35.82
N TYR A 352 6.97 -42.44 35.54
CA TYR A 352 7.10 -43.85 35.92
C TYR A 352 6.76 -44.87 34.82
N GLU A 353 6.63 -44.47 33.55
CA GLU A 353 6.61 -45.47 32.47
C GLU A 353 7.95 -45.47 31.73
N ASP A 354 8.67 -46.53 32.05
CA ASP A 354 10.01 -46.87 31.61
C ASP A 354 10.19 -46.85 30.09
N GLU A 355 11.38 -46.43 29.72
CA GLU A 355 12.16 -46.82 28.55
C GLU A 355 11.74 -48.16 27.92
N TYR A 356 10.72 -48.18 27.06
CA TYR A 356 10.46 -49.34 26.21
C TYR A 356 9.77 -48.89 24.91
N TYR A 357 10.55 -48.90 23.81
CA TYR A 357 10.25 -48.52 22.42
C TYR A 357 10.53 -47.07 21.97
N PRO A 358 11.79 -46.60 21.98
CA PRO A 358 12.24 -45.60 21.00
C PRO A 358 12.64 -46.34 19.71
N ASP A 359 11.71 -47.06 19.07
CA ASP A 359 11.95 -47.50 17.70
C ASP A 359 11.57 -46.36 16.76
N GLU A 360 12.61 -45.84 16.09
CA GLU A 360 12.66 -44.77 15.10
C GLU A 360 11.79 -45.05 13.86
N THR A 361 10.48 -45.21 14.04
CA THR A 361 9.55 -44.96 12.94
C THR A 361 9.39 -43.46 12.82
N THR A 362 9.84 -42.91 11.69
CA THR A 362 9.74 -41.50 11.36
C THR A 362 8.27 -41.10 11.27
N ASP A 363 7.68 -40.71 12.40
CA ASP A 363 6.32 -40.18 12.47
C ASP A 363 6.19 -39.05 11.44
N SER A 364 5.30 -39.26 10.45
CA SER A 364 5.01 -38.28 9.41
C SER A 364 3.73 -37.51 9.70
N THR A 365 2.99 -37.86 10.75
CA THR A 365 1.68 -37.30 11.09
C THR A 365 1.77 -35.84 11.54
N TRP A 366 2.89 -35.43 12.15
CA TRP A 366 3.14 -34.02 12.50
C TRP A 366 3.08 -33.10 11.27
N ARG A 367 3.42 -33.58 10.06
CA ARG A 367 3.35 -32.77 8.84
C ARG A 367 1.91 -32.35 8.52
N VAL A 368 0.93 -33.18 8.85
CA VAL A 368 -0.49 -32.86 8.71
C VAL A 368 -0.88 -31.72 9.64
N ARG A 369 -0.47 -31.78 10.92
CA ARG A 369 -0.69 -30.69 11.90
C ARG A 369 -0.05 -29.38 11.44
N ARG A 370 1.20 -29.43 10.96
CA ARG A 370 1.91 -28.26 10.40
C ARG A 370 1.18 -27.66 9.21
N CYS A 371 0.83 -28.47 8.20
CA CYS A 371 0.14 -27.98 7.01
C CYS A 371 -1.25 -27.44 7.33
N THR A 372 -1.93 -28.00 8.33
CA THR A 372 -3.22 -27.49 8.82
C THR A 372 -3.07 -26.08 9.40
N LEU A 373 -2.03 -25.84 10.21
CA LEU A 373 -1.71 -24.51 10.73
C LEU A 373 -1.41 -23.52 9.59
N TYR A 374 -0.68 -23.95 8.55
CA TYR A 374 -0.47 -23.13 7.35
C TYR A 374 -1.75 -22.83 6.58
N THR A 375 -2.70 -23.77 6.52
CA THR A 375 -4.01 -23.52 5.92
C THR A 375 -4.79 -22.47 6.71
N PHE A 376 -4.79 -22.52 8.04
CA PHE A 376 -5.36 -21.45 8.86
C PHE A 376 -4.66 -20.10 8.67
N GLN A 377 -3.33 -20.08 8.54
CA GLN A 377 -2.56 -18.86 8.26
C GLN A 377 -2.95 -18.23 6.92
N GLU A 378 -3.01 -19.02 5.84
CA GLU A 378 -3.42 -18.52 4.52
C GLU A 378 -4.89 -18.05 4.53
N LEU A 379 -5.78 -18.75 5.23
CA LEU A 379 -7.17 -18.27 5.45
C LEU A 379 -7.20 -16.90 6.14
N LEU A 380 -6.45 -16.71 7.23
CA LEU A 380 -6.41 -15.43 7.96
C LEU A 380 -5.79 -14.30 7.15
N LYS A 381 -4.79 -14.61 6.32
CA LYS A 381 -4.11 -13.65 5.46
C LYS A 381 -5.02 -13.12 4.34
N TYR A 382 -5.83 -13.98 3.74
CA TYR A 382 -6.75 -13.58 2.67
C TYR A 382 -8.15 -13.18 3.17
N GLN A 383 -8.59 -13.69 4.32
CA GLN A 383 -9.87 -13.41 4.97
C GLN A 383 -9.69 -13.15 6.48
N PRO A 384 -9.14 -11.98 6.88
CA PRO A 384 -8.95 -11.64 8.29
C PRO A 384 -10.23 -11.75 9.14
N GLN A 385 -11.41 -11.60 8.54
CA GLN A 385 -12.71 -11.66 9.21
C GLN A 385 -13.10 -13.03 9.76
N LEU A 386 -12.45 -14.09 9.27
CA LEU A 386 -12.66 -15.44 9.82
C LEU A 386 -11.98 -15.65 11.18
N TYR A 387 -11.20 -14.68 11.68
CA TYR A 387 -10.47 -14.83 12.93
C TYR A 387 -11.36 -15.22 14.12
N LYS A 388 -12.58 -14.69 14.24
CA LYS A 388 -13.50 -15.04 15.35
C LYS A 388 -13.91 -16.51 15.29
N LEU A 389 -14.23 -16.99 14.09
CA LEU A 389 -14.61 -18.38 13.87
C LEU A 389 -13.44 -19.32 14.16
N ILE A 390 -12.25 -18.98 13.66
CA ILE A 390 -11.02 -19.75 13.89
C ILE A 390 -10.66 -19.74 15.38
N LEU A 391 -10.73 -18.58 16.04
CA LEU A 391 -10.51 -18.44 17.48
C LEU A 391 -11.46 -19.35 18.25
N SER A 392 -12.75 -19.35 17.88
CA SER A 392 -13.73 -20.18 18.56
C SER A 392 -13.55 -21.69 18.31
N ALA A 393 -13.10 -22.08 17.12
CA ALA A 393 -12.85 -23.48 16.78
C ALA A 393 -11.61 -24.03 17.50
N LEU A 394 -10.57 -23.21 17.65
CA LEU A 394 -9.25 -23.65 18.14
C LEU A 394 -8.99 -23.36 19.62
N PHE A 395 -9.60 -22.30 20.14
CA PHE A 395 -9.49 -21.85 21.53
C PHE A 395 -10.83 -21.98 22.27
N GLY A 396 -11.79 -22.73 21.73
CA GLY A 396 -13.02 -23.10 22.45
C GLY A 396 -12.74 -24.01 23.66
N PRO A 397 -13.74 -24.75 24.18
CA PRO A 397 -13.61 -25.53 25.43
C PRO A 397 -12.46 -26.54 25.43
N ASN A 398 -12.04 -27.00 24.25
CA ASN A 398 -10.98 -28.00 24.12
C ASN A 398 -9.56 -27.42 24.15
N GLN A 399 -9.41 -26.09 24.01
CA GLN A 399 -8.13 -25.35 23.97
C GLN A 399 -7.03 -26.07 23.15
N ILE A 400 -7.37 -26.48 21.93
CA ILE A 400 -6.55 -27.35 21.07
C ILE A 400 -5.14 -26.77 20.89
N ILE A 401 -5.04 -25.49 20.52
CA ILE A 401 -3.75 -24.84 20.27
C ILE A 401 -2.92 -24.71 21.56
N MET A 402 -3.55 -24.41 22.70
CA MET A 402 -2.85 -24.27 23.97
C MET A 402 -2.31 -25.60 24.50
N LYS A 403 -2.96 -26.73 24.18
CA LYS A 403 -2.42 -28.06 24.47
C LYS A 403 -1.22 -28.38 23.57
N ARG A 404 -1.35 -28.09 22.27
CA ARG A 404 -0.34 -28.45 21.25
C ARG A 404 0.91 -27.58 21.28
N ILE A 405 0.88 -26.38 21.85
CA ILE A 405 2.09 -25.55 22.02
C ILE A 405 3.14 -26.22 22.92
N ASN A 406 2.74 -27.18 23.75
CA ASN A 406 3.61 -27.97 24.63
C ASN A 406 4.07 -29.30 24.00
N GLU A 407 3.87 -29.50 22.68
CA GLU A 407 4.31 -30.72 21.98
C GLU A 407 5.84 -30.75 21.82
N LYS A 408 6.53 -31.86 22.10
CA LYS A 408 8.00 -31.94 22.02
C LYS A 408 8.58 -31.58 20.64
N ASN A 409 7.78 -31.66 19.56
CA ASN A 409 8.23 -31.35 18.20
C ASN A 409 8.37 -29.83 17.98
N ALA A 410 9.62 -29.36 17.87
CA ALA A 410 9.93 -27.94 17.68
C ALA A 410 9.35 -27.31 16.41
N GLU A 411 9.19 -28.08 15.31
CA GLU A 411 8.60 -27.58 14.06
C GLU A 411 7.11 -27.24 14.23
N ILE A 412 6.41 -28.00 15.08
CA ILE A 412 5.01 -27.74 15.44
C ILE A 412 4.91 -26.53 16.35
N LYS A 413 5.72 -26.45 17.42
CA LYS A 413 5.77 -25.27 18.30
C LYS A 413 6.00 -24.00 17.47
N LEU A 414 6.95 -24.03 16.54
CA LEU A 414 7.26 -22.92 15.63
C LEU A 414 6.05 -22.53 14.76
N SER A 415 5.40 -23.52 14.14
CA SER A 415 4.24 -23.30 13.26
C SER A 415 3.02 -22.77 14.02
N ILE A 416 2.84 -23.17 15.28
CA ILE A 416 1.81 -22.64 16.17
C ILE A 416 2.08 -21.17 16.46
N VAL A 417 3.32 -20.79 16.82
CA VAL A 417 3.68 -19.38 17.07
C VAL A 417 3.47 -18.53 15.82
N GLN A 418 3.86 -19.02 14.63
CA GLN A 418 3.59 -18.32 13.36
C GLN A 418 2.09 -18.15 13.10
N PHE A 419 1.29 -19.17 13.37
CA PHE A 419 -0.17 -19.08 13.29
C PHE A 419 -0.74 -18.05 14.26
N LEU A 420 -0.27 -18.03 15.51
CA LEU A 420 -0.68 -17.06 16.52
C LEU A 420 -0.36 -15.62 16.12
N ILE A 421 0.79 -15.37 15.48
CA ILE A 421 1.14 -14.05 14.93
C ILE A 421 0.10 -13.61 13.89
N CYS A 422 -0.26 -14.50 12.94
CA CYS A 422 -1.28 -14.21 11.93
C CYS A 422 -2.65 -13.98 12.56
N LEU A 423 -3.02 -14.74 13.58
CA LEU A 423 -4.28 -14.59 14.30
C LEU A 423 -4.38 -13.22 15.01
N VAL A 424 -3.32 -12.83 15.73
CA VAL A 424 -3.21 -11.53 16.38
C VAL A 424 -3.32 -10.39 15.36
N GLN A 425 -2.58 -10.49 14.24
CA GLN A 425 -2.64 -9.51 13.15
C GLN A 425 -4.04 -9.40 12.53
N ALA A 426 -4.69 -10.54 12.24
CA ALA A 426 -6.02 -10.57 11.65
C ALA A 426 -7.08 -9.95 12.57
N SER A 427 -6.99 -10.19 13.88
CA SER A 427 -7.92 -9.63 14.87
C SER A 427 -7.90 -8.09 14.92
N ALA A 428 -6.80 -7.47 14.51
CA ALA A 428 -6.59 -6.03 14.61
C ALA A 428 -7.02 -5.25 13.36
N ILE A 429 -7.03 -5.91 12.19
CA ILE A 429 -7.44 -5.29 10.92
C ILE A 429 -8.93 -4.89 10.98
N ILE A 430 -9.71 -5.60 11.79
CA ILE A 430 -11.15 -5.41 11.91
C ILE A 430 -11.42 -4.63 13.19
N LYS A 431 -11.32 -3.30 13.09
CA LYS A 431 -12.00 -2.42 14.04
C LYS A 431 -13.47 -2.83 14.08
N GLU A 432 -13.99 -3.07 15.28
CA GLU A 432 -15.29 -3.67 15.63
C GLU A 432 -16.51 -3.13 14.84
N ASP A 433 -16.66 -3.52 13.58
CA ASP A 433 -17.80 -3.20 12.72
C ASP A 433 -18.07 -4.37 11.76
N ILE A 434 -18.09 -5.61 12.27
CA ILE A 434 -18.72 -6.71 11.52
C ILE A 434 -20.23 -6.58 11.75
N ASN A 435 -20.93 -6.47 10.62
CA ASN A 435 -22.38 -6.51 10.50
C ASN A 435 -22.96 -7.68 11.32
N LEU A 436 -23.62 -7.38 12.44
CA LEU A 436 -24.26 -8.38 13.31
C LEU A 436 -25.24 -9.28 12.53
N MET A 437 -25.79 -8.83 11.39
CA MET A 437 -26.67 -9.63 10.55
C MET A 437 -25.99 -10.84 9.88
N GLU A 438 -24.69 -10.79 9.54
CA GLU A 438 -23.99 -11.98 9.01
C GLU A 438 -23.68 -12.98 10.14
N VAL A 439 -23.46 -12.48 11.36
CA VAL A 439 -23.29 -13.32 12.57
C VAL A 439 -24.62 -13.93 13.04
N GLU A 440 -25.75 -13.24 12.84
CA GLU A 440 -27.09 -13.79 13.10
C GLU A 440 -27.54 -14.80 12.04
N GLN A 441 -27.08 -14.70 10.79
CA GLN A 441 -27.26 -15.79 9.83
C GLN A 441 -26.37 -17.01 10.16
N LEU A 442 -25.22 -16.78 10.80
CA LEU A 442 -24.34 -17.85 11.32
C LEU A 442 -24.92 -18.57 12.54
N SER A 443 -25.75 -17.92 13.36
CA SER A 443 -26.44 -18.60 14.47
C SER A 443 -27.64 -19.45 14.03
N LEU A 444 -28.14 -19.28 12.80
CA LEU A 444 -29.24 -20.04 12.24
C LEU A 444 -28.81 -21.31 11.48
N ILE A 445 -27.53 -21.46 11.12
CA ILE A 445 -27.01 -22.63 10.42
C ILE A 445 -26.22 -23.52 11.40
N LYS A 446 -26.97 -24.46 11.99
CA LYS A 446 -26.60 -25.63 12.80
C LYS A 446 -26.31 -25.41 14.29
N GLN A 447 -27.29 -25.90 15.06
CA GLN A 447 -27.32 -26.25 16.47
C GLN A 447 -26.22 -27.27 16.88
N ARG A 448 -24.95 -26.88 16.83
CA ARG A 448 -23.93 -27.42 17.74
C ARG A 448 -23.26 -26.23 18.38
N SER A 449 -23.59 -26.03 19.66
CA SER A 449 -23.03 -25.07 20.59
C SER A 449 -21.53 -24.85 20.36
N ILE A 450 -21.19 -23.79 19.64
CA ILE A 450 -19.91 -23.11 19.78
C ILE A 450 -20.05 -22.30 21.08
N PRO A 451 -19.46 -22.71 22.21
CA PRO A 451 -19.65 -22.03 23.48
C PRO A 451 -19.13 -20.60 23.41
N ALA A 452 -19.68 -19.72 24.27
CA ALA A 452 -19.24 -18.34 24.44
C ALA A 452 -17.70 -18.26 24.44
N SER A 453 -17.18 -17.56 23.44
CA SER A 453 -15.77 -17.41 23.07
C SER A 453 -14.89 -16.94 24.22
N ILE A 454 -13.66 -17.47 24.32
CA ILE A 454 -12.58 -16.86 25.12
C ILE A 454 -12.50 -15.37 24.80
N SER A 455 -12.48 -14.53 25.83
CA SER A 455 -12.32 -13.09 25.62
C SER A 455 -10.93 -12.80 25.06
N LEU A 456 -10.78 -11.80 24.19
CA LEU A 456 -9.47 -11.47 23.60
C LEU A 456 -8.41 -11.19 24.68
N ILE A 457 -8.83 -10.71 25.85
CA ILE A 457 -7.93 -10.43 26.98
C ILE A 457 -7.46 -11.71 27.65
N GLU A 458 -8.34 -12.70 27.87
CA GLU A 458 -7.97 -14.03 28.37
C GLU A 458 -7.00 -14.75 27.42
N LEU A 459 -7.22 -14.61 26.11
CA LEU A 459 -6.28 -15.13 25.12
C LEU A 459 -4.91 -14.46 25.25
N VAL A 460 -4.86 -13.13 25.37
CA VAL A 460 -3.59 -12.41 25.53
C VAL A 460 -2.85 -12.85 26.81
N GLU A 461 -3.56 -13.03 27.92
CA GLU A 461 -2.97 -13.52 29.17
C GLU A 461 -2.32 -14.90 28.98
N GLN A 462 -3.07 -15.85 28.39
CA GLN A 462 -2.58 -17.19 28.10
C GLN A 462 -1.35 -17.18 27.17
N LEU A 463 -1.35 -16.32 26.14
CA LEU A 463 -0.22 -16.21 25.22
C LEU A 463 1.03 -15.61 25.90
N LEU A 464 0.85 -14.63 26.80
CA LEU A 464 1.95 -14.06 27.56
C LEU A 464 2.58 -15.09 28.51
N GLU A 465 1.77 -15.95 29.15
CA GLU A 465 2.28 -17.06 29.96
C GLU A 465 3.14 -18.04 29.14
N GLN A 466 2.68 -18.40 27.94
CA GLN A 466 3.43 -19.30 27.07
C GLN A 466 4.72 -18.69 26.56
N ILE A 467 4.71 -17.41 26.16
CA ILE A 467 5.92 -16.68 25.77
C ILE A 467 6.93 -16.67 26.93
N GLN A 468 6.46 -16.44 28.16
CA GLN A 468 7.34 -16.46 29.32
C GLN A 468 7.97 -17.83 29.55
N LYS A 469 7.19 -18.93 29.44
CA LYS A 469 7.71 -20.29 29.56
C LYS A 469 8.79 -20.58 28.50
N ILE A 470 8.53 -20.25 27.23
CA ILE A 470 9.48 -20.44 26.12
C ILE A 470 10.78 -19.65 26.34
N PHE A 471 10.70 -18.45 26.89
CA PHE A 471 11.88 -17.63 27.17
C PHE A 471 12.70 -18.12 28.36
N GLN A 472 12.05 -18.70 29.36
CA GLN A 472 12.71 -19.24 30.56
C GLN A 472 13.35 -20.60 30.32
N ASP A 473 12.84 -21.39 29.38
CA ASP A 473 13.43 -22.68 29.06
C ASP A 473 14.78 -22.51 28.35
N SER A 474 15.84 -23.07 28.95
CA SER A 474 17.20 -23.04 28.41
C SER A 474 17.44 -24.02 27.27
N GLN A 475 16.64 -25.08 27.16
CA GLN A 475 16.76 -26.13 26.15
C GLN A 475 16.00 -25.79 24.86
N GLU A 476 15.12 -24.79 24.90
CA GLU A 476 14.31 -24.40 23.74
C GLU A 476 15.13 -23.81 22.59
N GLN A 477 14.71 -24.11 21.37
CA GLN A 477 15.41 -23.69 20.14
C GLN A 477 15.41 -22.16 19.98
N GLN A 478 16.54 -21.61 19.53
CA GLN A 478 16.68 -20.16 19.31
C GLN A 478 15.71 -19.62 18.24
N SER A 479 15.34 -20.44 17.25
CA SER A 479 14.31 -20.12 16.24
C SER A 479 12.94 -19.88 16.88
N LEU A 480 12.51 -20.76 17.78
CA LEU A 480 11.24 -20.62 18.50
C LEU A 480 11.22 -19.39 19.40
N LYS A 481 12.33 -19.13 20.11
CA LYS A 481 12.50 -17.91 20.92
C LYS A 481 12.44 -16.63 20.07
N SER A 482 13.01 -16.65 18.87
CA SER A 482 12.95 -15.54 17.92
C SER A 482 11.52 -15.30 17.40
N GLU A 483 10.78 -16.34 17.02
CA GLU A 483 9.37 -16.19 16.60
C GLU A 483 8.46 -15.75 17.76
N SER A 484 8.66 -16.28 18.97
CA SER A 484 7.89 -15.88 20.17
C SER A 484 8.10 -14.41 20.52
N THR A 485 9.25 -13.86 20.17
CA THR A 485 9.55 -12.43 20.29
C THR A 485 8.74 -11.60 19.29
N LYS A 486 8.56 -12.08 18.05
CA LYS A 486 7.69 -11.44 17.06
C LYS A 486 6.23 -11.50 17.51
N LEU A 487 5.81 -12.60 18.13
CA LEU A 487 4.48 -12.71 18.74
C LEU A 487 4.30 -11.69 19.88
N LEU A 488 5.26 -11.55 20.78
CA LEU A 488 5.23 -10.55 21.85
C LEU A 488 5.06 -9.12 21.28
N LEU A 489 5.83 -8.79 20.23
CA LEU A 489 5.73 -7.50 19.55
C LEU A 489 4.37 -7.30 18.87
N ALA A 490 3.83 -8.34 18.22
CA ALA A 490 2.51 -8.28 17.60
C ALA A 490 1.42 -8.05 18.66
N ILE A 491 1.49 -8.75 19.80
CA ILE A 491 0.58 -8.54 20.94
C ILE A 491 0.65 -7.08 21.41
N GLY A 492 1.85 -6.54 21.62
CA GLY A 492 2.03 -5.13 22.02
C GLY A 492 1.49 -4.12 21.00
N GLN A 493 1.67 -4.37 19.70
CA GLN A 493 1.20 -3.48 18.64
C GLN A 493 -0.32 -3.45 18.53
N TYR A 494 -0.95 -4.63 18.57
CA TYR A 494 -2.35 -4.80 18.20
C TYR A 494 -3.32 -4.83 19.39
N PHE A 495 -2.84 -5.22 20.58
CA PHE A 495 -3.65 -5.31 21.79
C PHE A 495 -3.29 -4.26 22.86
N HIS A 496 -2.57 -3.18 22.50
CA HIS A 496 -2.12 -2.18 23.47
C HIS A 496 -3.26 -1.61 24.34
N SER A 497 -4.44 -1.32 23.78
CA SER A 497 -5.58 -0.81 24.54
C SER A 497 -6.11 -1.82 25.56
N GLN A 498 -6.25 -3.09 25.16
CA GLN A 498 -6.73 -4.16 26.03
C GLN A 498 -5.70 -4.42 27.14
N ILE A 499 -4.42 -4.47 26.79
CA ILE A 499 -3.33 -4.64 27.75
C ILE A 499 -3.36 -3.52 28.80
N GLN A 500 -3.51 -2.25 28.39
CA GLN A 500 -3.55 -1.10 29.30
C GLN A 500 -4.74 -1.13 30.27
N SER A 501 -5.85 -1.77 29.89
CA SER A 501 -7.05 -1.89 30.72
C SER A 501 -6.99 -3.03 31.75
N SER A 502 -6.14 -4.04 31.54
CA SER A 502 -5.95 -5.16 32.47
C SER A 502 -4.64 -5.03 33.25
N HIS A 503 -4.75 -4.95 34.57
CA HIS A 503 -3.58 -4.96 35.47
C HIS A 503 -2.71 -6.21 35.27
N SER A 504 -3.35 -7.38 35.13
CA SER A 504 -2.68 -8.67 34.91
C SER A 504 -1.85 -8.65 33.64
N CYS A 505 -2.45 -8.35 32.48
CA CYS A 505 -1.74 -8.25 31.20
C CYS A 505 -0.61 -7.22 31.25
N PHE A 506 -0.88 -6.02 31.78
CA PHE A 506 0.09 -4.93 31.75
C PHE A 506 1.29 -5.19 32.65
N SER A 507 1.06 -5.77 33.83
CA SER A 507 2.14 -6.19 34.72
C SER A 507 2.96 -7.32 34.08
N LYS A 508 2.28 -8.33 33.51
CA LYS A 508 2.93 -9.51 32.94
C LYS A 508 3.82 -9.18 31.75
N ILE A 509 3.34 -8.35 30.82
CA ILE A 509 4.14 -7.97 29.66
C ILE A 509 5.39 -7.18 30.07
N VAL A 510 5.28 -6.32 31.09
CA VAL A 510 6.42 -5.56 31.64
C VAL A 510 7.39 -6.48 32.39
N GLU A 511 6.90 -7.51 33.07
CA GLU A 511 7.74 -8.56 33.69
C GLU A 511 8.57 -9.32 32.65
N ILE A 512 7.95 -9.75 31.54
CA ILE A 512 8.63 -10.44 30.43
C ILE A 512 9.70 -9.54 29.82
N ILE A 513 9.37 -8.26 29.58
CA ILE A 513 10.32 -7.29 29.05
C ILE A 513 11.49 -7.08 30.03
N HIS A 514 11.22 -6.96 31.33
CA HIS A 514 12.26 -6.82 32.35
C HIS A 514 13.22 -8.01 32.37
N GLN A 515 12.70 -9.23 32.32
CA GLN A 515 13.49 -10.47 32.26
C GLN A 515 14.36 -10.50 31.00
N SER A 516 13.83 -10.07 29.85
CA SER A 516 14.60 -10.00 28.60
C SER A 516 15.77 -9.02 28.69
N ILE A 517 15.54 -7.81 29.21
CA ILE A 517 16.57 -6.75 29.28
C ILE A 517 17.68 -7.12 30.27
N THR A 518 17.31 -7.56 31.48
CA THR A 518 18.26 -7.88 32.55
C THR A 518 18.90 -9.27 32.38
N GLY A 519 18.28 -10.15 31.60
CA GLY A 519 18.75 -11.50 31.35
C GLY A 519 20.11 -11.58 30.65
N SER A 520 20.82 -12.68 30.92
CA SER A 520 22.12 -12.99 30.30
C SER A 520 22.03 -13.09 28.78
N PRO A 521 23.04 -12.63 28.02
CA PRO A 521 23.07 -12.76 26.56
C PRO A 521 23.05 -14.22 26.06
N MET A 522 23.33 -15.21 26.92
CA MET A 522 23.13 -16.62 26.59
C MET A 522 21.65 -17.03 26.48
N HIS A 523 20.75 -16.34 27.20
CA HIS A 523 19.32 -16.66 27.21
C HIS A 523 18.50 -15.69 26.36
N TYR A 524 18.98 -14.45 26.18
CA TYR A 524 18.31 -13.40 25.43
C TYR A 524 19.25 -12.71 24.45
N SER A 525 18.99 -12.90 23.15
CA SER A 525 19.71 -12.22 22.08
C SER A 525 19.38 -10.72 22.04
N ASN A 526 20.26 -9.93 21.41
CA ASN A 526 20.05 -8.48 21.25
C ASN A 526 18.77 -8.16 20.45
N GLU A 527 18.37 -9.02 19.52
CA GLU A 527 17.14 -8.88 18.76
C GLU A 527 15.90 -8.99 19.66
N GLN A 528 15.93 -9.93 20.62
CA GLN A 528 14.85 -10.11 21.60
C GLN A 528 14.73 -8.93 22.55
N LYS A 529 15.87 -8.42 23.03
CA LYS A 529 15.92 -7.22 23.86
C LYS A 529 15.38 -6.00 23.11
N LEU A 530 15.77 -5.82 21.85
CA LEU A 530 15.27 -4.73 21.01
C LEU A 530 13.76 -4.82 20.79
N ALA A 531 13.24 -5.99 20.43
CA ALA A 531 11.80 -6.20 20.25
C ALA A 531 11.01 -6.02 21.54
N SER A 532 11.58 -6.36 22.71
CA SER A 532 10.97 -6.09 24.02
C SER A 532 10.83 -4.60 24.29
N ILE A 533 11.82 -3.78 23.92
CA ILE A 533 11.74 -2.31 24.02
C ILE A 533 10.70 -1.77 23.03
N LEU A 534 10.65 -2.28 21.80
CA LEU A 534 9.64 -1.89 20.82
C LEU A 534 8.23 -2.26 21.29
N THR A 535 8.07 -3.42 21.93
CA THR A 535 6.82 -3.83 22.57
C THR A 535 6.43 -2.84 23.65
N MET A 536 7.38 -2.47 24.52
CA MET A 536 7.19 -1.44 25.56
C MET A 536 6.71 -0.12 24.95
N LYS A 537 7.36 0.34 23.89
CA LYS A 537 6.98 1.56 23.15
C LYS A 537 5.57 1.49 22.59
N THR A 538 5.13 0.33 22.10
CA THR A 538 3.79 0.17 21.54
C THR A 538 2.69 0.21 22.60
N ILE A 539 2.93 -0.39 23.77
CA ILE A 539 1.95 -0.39 24.88
C ILE A 539 1.91 0.94 25.64
N LEU A 540 2.83 1.88 25.40
CA LEU A 540 2.83 3.22 26.00
C LEU A 540 1.87 4.21 25.33
N LYS A 541 1.10 3.80 24.32
CA LYS A 541 0.05 4.63 23.71
C LYS A 541 -1.20 4.67 24.61
N ILE A 542 -1.09 5.23 25.81
CA ILE A 542 -2.16 5.18 26.83
C ILE A 542 -3.38 5.95 26.36
N THR A 543 -4.52 5.26 26.26
CA THR A 543 -5.81 5.86 25.90
C THR A 543 -6.62 6.29 27.12
N GLU A 544 -6.55 5.51 28.20
CA GLU A 544 -7.27 5.76 29.45
C GLU A 544 -6.32 5.58 30.66
N PRO A 545 -6.05 6.64 31.45
CA PRO A 545 -5.20 6.53 32.63
C PRO A 545 -5.89 5.78 33.76
N ALA A 546 -5.16 4.87 34.41
CA ALA A 546 -5.65 4.13 35.58
C ALA A 546 -4.62 4.14 36.72
N GLU A 547 -5.08 4.09 37.97
CA GLU A 547 -4.22 4.20 39.17
C GLU A 547 -3.15 3.10 39.23
N PHE A 548 -3.51 1.87 38.87
CA PHE A 548 -2.57 0.73 38.89
C PHE A 548 -1.41 0.90 37.91
N GLN A 549 -1.57 1.72 36.86
CA GLN A 549 -0.54 1.95 35.85
C GLN A 549 0.64 2.73 36.43
N VAL A 550 0.45 3.53 37.49
CA VAL A 550 1.49 4.41 38.05
C VAL A 550 2.72 3.61 38.49
N GLN A 551 2.53 2.53 39.26
CA GLN A 551 3.64 1.70 39.74
C GLN A 551 4.37 0.98 38.58
N ILE A 552 3.60 0.47 37.61
CA ILE A 552 4.14 -0.23 36.43
C ILE A 552 4.97 0.75 35.59
N LEU A 553 4.48 1.98 35.36
CA LEU A 553 5.21 3.00 34.61
C LEU A 553 6.51 3.43 35.31
N GLN A 554 6.51 3.55 36.64
CA GLN A 554 7.73 3.79 37.41
C GLN A 554 8.75 2.66 37.21
N GLN A 555 8.29 1.40 37.20
CA GLN A 555 9.14 0.24 36.91
C GLN A 555 9.68 0.27 35.47
N MET A 556 8.86 0.62 34.48
CA MET A 556 9.28 0.75 33.08
C MET A 556 10.42 1.76 32.91
N VAL A 557 10.41 2.86 33.66
CA VAL A 557 11.51 3.83 33.66
C VAL A 557 12.82 3.17 34.11
N LEU A 558 12.81 2.38 35.18
CA LEU A 558 14.00 1.67 35.66
C LEU A 558 14.52 0.69 34.60
N ILE A 559 13.62 -0.10 33.99
CA ILE A 559 13.97 -1.06 32.93
C ILE A 559 14.62 -0.36 31.73
N LEU A 560 14.09 0.80 31.32
CA LEU A 560 14.64 1.57 30.20
C LEU A 560 15.99 2.21 30.54
N LEU A 561 16.19 2.66 31.79
CA LEU A 561 17.49 3.14 32.25
C LEU A 561 18.55 2.04 32.23
N ASP A 562 18.18 0.79 32.52
CA ASP A 562 19.06 -0.37 32.34
C ASP A 562 19.32 -0.66 30.86
N ALA A 563 18.29 -0.56 30.01
CA ALA A 563 18.40 -0.77 28.57
C ALA A 563 19.38 0.23 27.91
N VAL A 564 19.30 1.51 28.22
CA VAL A 564 20.20 2.53 27.63
C VAL A 564 21.65 2.43 28.10
N ASN A 565 21.92 1.61 29.11
CA ASN A 565 23.27 1.30 29.58
C ASN A 565 23.85 0.02 28.95
N GLN A 566 23.09 -0.71 28.14
CA GLN A 566 23.58 -1.86 27.37
C GLN A 566 24.58 -1.45 26.29
N LYS A 567 25.48 -2.35 25.88
CA LYS A 567 26.51 -2.04 24.87
C LYS A 567 25.97 -1.91 23.44
N TYR A 568 24.85 -2.53 23.12
CA TYR A 568 24.32 -2.60 21.75
C TYR A 568 23.58 -1.30 21.37
N ILE A 569 24.04 -0.64 20.30
CA ILE A 569 23.60 0.72 19.91
C ILE A 569 22.09 0.81 19.69
N ARG A 570 21.48 -0.14 18.97
CA ARG A 570 20.03 -0.10 18.66
C ARG A 570 19.15 -0.19 19.91
N ILE A 571 19.58 -0.93 20.93
CA ILE A 571 18.90 -1.00 22.23
C ILE A 571 18.96 0.35 22.94
N GLN A 572 20.11 1.04 22.89
CA GLN A 572 20.23 2.38 23.48
C GLN A 572 19.34 3.40 22.77
N VAL A 573 19.36 3.42 21.44
CA VAL A 573 18.55 4.31 20.60
C VAL A 573 17.05 4.13 20.89
N GLU A 574 16.54 2.90 20.81
CA GLU A 574 15.13 2.66 21.10
C GLU A 574 14.79 2.83 22.58
N GLY A 575 15.73 2.59 23.49
CA GLY A 575 15.57 2.90 24.91
C GLY A 575 15.31 4.38 25.16
N TYR A 576 16.12 5.28 24.58
CA TYR A 576 15.91 6.73 24.68
C TYR A 576 14.64 7.18 23.98
N ASN A 577 14.33 6.65 22.79
CA ASN A 577 13.08 6.95 22.09
C ASN A 577 11.85 6.50 22.89
N THR A 578 11.95 5.41 23.66
CA THR A 578 10.87 4.91 24.51
C THR A 578 10.74 5.75 25.79
N LEU A 579 11.86 6.19 26.38
CA LEU A 579 11.86 7.16 27.48
C LEU A 579 11.20 8.48 27.07
N GLU A 580 11.48 8.95 25.84
CA GLU A 580 10.84 10.15 25.29
C GLU A 580 9.31 10.01 25.26
N MET A 581 8.82 8.84 24.84
CA MET A 581 7.40 8.53 24.80
C MET A 581 6.79 8.46 26.21
N ILE A 582 7.48 7.86 27.18
CA ILE A 582 7.04 7.84 28.59
C ILE A 582 6.85 9.25 29.15
N ILE A 583 7.76 10.18 28.85
CA ILE A 583 7.64 11.58 29.31
C ILE A 583 6.38 12.22 28.74
N GLY A 584 6.07 11.96 27.46
CA GLY A 584 4.82 12.39 26.84
C GLY A 584 3.58 11.86 27.58
N VAL A 585 3.60 10.57 27.95
CA VAL A 585 2.54 9.92 28.73
C VAL A 585 2.37 10.57 30.10
N PHE A 586 3.46 10.80 30.83
CA PHE A 586 3.41 11.46 32.14
C PHE A 586 2.74 12.83 32.06
N LYS A 587 3.05 13.62 31.03
CA LYS A 587 2.46 14.96 30.88
C LYS A 587 0.99 14.93 30.49
N GLN A 588 0.59 14.02 29.62
CA GLN A 588 -0.76 13.98 29.06
C GLN A 588 -1.78 13.32 29.99
N SER A 589 -1.33 12.33 30.76
CA SER A 589 -2.23 11.38 31.43
C SER A 589 -2.21 11.48 32.96
N PHE A 590 -1.20 12.13 33.55
CA PHE A 590 -1.01 12.14 35.01
C PHE A 590 -0.52 13.50 35.54
N GLU A 591 -0.61 13.69 36.86
CA GLU A 591 -0.02 14.85 37.53
C GLU A 591 1.50 14.73 37.64
N GLU A 592 2.22 15.84 37.45
CA GLU A 592 3.69 15.89 37.46
C GLU A 592 4.31 15.37 38.76
N LYS A 593 3.69 15.66 39.91
CA LYS A 593 4.20 15.26 41.25
C LYS A 593 4.33 13.73 41.39
N THR A 594 3.48 12.97 40.70
CA THR A 594 3.44 11.50 40.76
C THR A 594 4.72 10.86 40.23
N PHE A 595 5.40 11.49 39.27
CA PHE A 595 6.58 10.94 38.60
C PHE A 595 7.86 11.74 38.84
N GLN A 596 7.89 12.62 39.86
CA GLN A 596 9.04 13.50 40.13
C GLN A 596 10.37 12.75 40.30
N GLN A 597 10.37 11.60 41.00
CA GLN A 597 11.55 10.76 41.16
C GLN A 597 12.02 10.17 39.82
N SER A 598 11.10 9.60 39.03
CA SER A 598 11.40 9.04 37.71
C SER A 598 11.94 10.10 36.74
N LEU A 599 11.31 11.29 36.70
CA LEU A 599 11.78 12.43 35.91
C LEU A 599 13.20 12.85 36.32
N THR A 600 13.50 12.86 37.62
CA THR A 600 14.85 13.21 38.13
C THR A 600 15.90 12.21 37.67
N GLN A 601 15.60 10.91 37.70
CA GLN A 601 16.53 9.86 37.24
C GLN A 601 16.79 9.95 35.73
N ILE A 602 15.74 10.15 34.92
CA ILE A 602 15.88 10.33 33.47
C ILE A 602 16.71 11.57 33.16
N LYS A 603 16.45 12.69 33.86
CA LYS A 603 17.24 13.92 33.71
C LYS A 603 18.72 13.69 34.00
N GLN A 604 19.05 13.04 35.12
CA GLN A 604 20.44 12.77 35.50
C GLN A 604 21.15 11.92 34.44
N ASN A 605 20.51 10.86 33.95
CA ASN A 605 21.06 10.02 32.89
C ASN A 605 21.29 10.81 31.59
N LEU A 606 20.30 11.61 31.17
CA LEU A 606 20.37 12.48 30.00
C LEU A 606 21.57 13.44 30.07
N ILE A 607 21.73 14.17 31.18
CA ILE A 607 22.80 15.15 31.35
C ILE A 607 24.18 14.48 31.32
N ILE A 608 24.33 13.31 31.96
CA ILE A 608 25.60 12.58 31.95
C ILE A 608 25.94 12.10 30.54
N LYS A 609 24.98 11.49 29.84
CA LYS A 609 25.22 10.86 28.52
C LYS A 609 25.42 11.88 27.42
N ILE A 610 24.69 13.00 27.44
CA ILE A 610 24.80 14.03 26.41
C ILE A 610 26.18 14.70 26.40
N GLN A 611 26.93 14.67 27.52
CA GLN A 611 28.29 15.22 27.61
C GLN A 611 29.36 14.32 26.97
N ILE A 612 29.07 13.04 26.71
CA ILE A 612 30.06 12.10 26.18
C ILE A 612 30.29 12.37 24.68
N ASP A 613 31.54 12.61 24.29
CA ASP A 613 31.88 12.98 22.91
C ASP A 613 32.00 11.78 21.96
N ASN A 614 32.38 10.60 22.47
CA ASN A 614 32.61 9.40 21.64
C ASN A 614 31.35 8.52 21.46
N LEU A 615 30.15 9.03 21.71
CA LEU A 615 28.91 8.29 21.43
C LEU A 615 28.60 8.26 19.92
N ASP A 616 27.96 7.16 19.50
CA ASP A 616 27.40 7.00 18.16
C ASP A 616 26.41 8.14 17.83
N GLN A 617 26.32 8.50 16.55
CA GLN A 617 25.49 9.62 16.10
C GLN A 617 24.00 9.35 16.32
N GLU A 618 23.52 8.12 16.11
CA GLU A 618 22.11 7.77 16.33
C GLU A 618 21.74 7.92 17.82
N ILE A 619 22.63 7.53 18.72
CA ILE A 619 22.42 7.69 20.18
C ILE A 619 22.33 9.18 20.53
N LYS A 620 23.23 10.00 19.99
CA LYS A 620 23.21 11.46 20.21
C LYS A 620 21.92 12.07 19.68
N GLN A 621 21.43 11.64 18.52
CA GLN A 621 20.15 12.11 17.97
C GLN A 621 19.00 11.83 18.94
N SER A 622 18.88 10.59 19.44
CA SER A 622 17.85 10.22 20.42
C SER A 622 17.98 10.97 21.74
N LEU A 623 19.19 11.22 22.23
CA LEU A 623 19.42 12.04 23.44
C LEU A 623 18.94 13.49 23.25
N PHE A 624 19.24 14.11 22.11
CA PHE A 624 18.76 15.48 21.83
C PHE A 624 17.25 15.54 21.62
N SER A 625 16.65 14.49 21.04
CA SER A 625 15.19 14.36 20.92
C SER A 625 14.53 14.24 22.31
N LEU A 626 15.04 13.35 23.15
CA LEU A 626 14.63 13.18 24.54
C LEU A 626 14.73 14.50 25.31
N ALA A 627 15.86 15.21 25.17
CA ALA A 627 16.04 16.54 25.78
C ALA A 627 14.97 17.53 25.32
N ALA A 628 14.71 17.63 24.01
CA ALA A 628 13.72 18.56 23.47
C ALA A 628 12.32 18.29 24.06
N THR A 629 11.93 17.01 24.14
CA THR A 629 10.65 16.60 24.73
C THR A 629 10.59 16.86 26.24
N PHE A 630 11.70 16.67 26.97
CA PHE A 630 11.79 17.00 28.39
C PHE A 630 11.57 18.50 28.63
N PHE A 631 12.25 19.35 27.86
CA PHE A 631 12.10 20.81 27.94
C PHE A 631 10.71 21.28 27.51
N ARG A 632 10.10 20.62 26.53
CA ARG A 632 8.74 20.95 26.09
C ARG A 632 7.71 20.79 27.21
N TYR A 633 7.85 19.76 28.04
CA TYR A 633 6.82 19.38 29.02
C TYR A 633 7.16 19.70 30.47
N PHE A 634 8.45 19.72 30.83
CA PHE A 634 8.95 19.81 32.21
C PHE A 634 10.20 20.73 32.30
N ASP A 635 10.16 21.93 31.71
CA ASP A 635 11.29 22.89 31.73
C ASP A 635 11.72 23.30 33.14
N SER A 636 10.78 23.38 34.08
CA SER A 636 10.97 23.75 35.49
C SER A 636 11.94 22.86 36.28
N ILE A 637 12.17 21.61 35.84
CA ILE A 637 13.03 20.62 36.54
C ILE A 637 14.52 20.90 36.28
N PHE A 638 14.84 21.68 35.24
CA PHE A 638 16.20 22.09 34.94
C PHE A 638 16.57 23.36 35.70
N SER A 639 17.68 23.30 36.42
CA SER A 639 18.32 24.48 36.99
C SER A 639 18.91 25.36 35.89
N LYS A 640 19.01 26.66 36.14
CA LYS A 640 19.61 27.60 35.18
C LYS A 640 21.01 27.15 34.72
N ALA A 641 21.84 26.62 35.63
CA ALA A 641 23.18 26.13 35.31
C ALA A 641 23.16 24.96 34.31
N GLU A 642 22.20 24.02 34.45
CA GLU A 642 22.03 22.89 33.53
C GLU A 642 21.58 23.38 32.14
N VAL A 643 20.69 24.39 32.07
CA VAL A 643 20.26 24.98 30.79
C VAL A 643 21.42 25.66 30.06
N GLU A 644 22.25 26.43 30.77
CA GLU A 644 23.45 27.07 30.20
C GLU A 644 24.44 26.02 29.68
N GLN A 645 24.64 24.94 30.43
CA GLN A 645 25.51 23.84 30.02
C GLN A 645 25.01 23.17 28.74
N LEU A 646 23.72 22.88 28.66
CA LEU A 646 23.10 22.28 27.46
C LEU A 646 23.13 23.23 26.26
N ALA A 647 22.98 24.54 26.47
CA ALA A 647 23.13 25.55 25.43
C ALA A 647 24.55 25.54 24.85
N GLN A 648 25.58 25.44 25.70
CA GLN A 648 26.97 25.36 25.26
C GLN A 648 27.26 24.06 24.49
N ILE A 649 26.75 22.91 24.96
CA ILE A 649 26.89 21.63 24.26
C ILE A 649 26.19 21.68 22.89
N SER A 650 24.98 22.25 22.85
CA SER A 650 24.19 22.43 21.63
C SER A 650 24.92 23.30 20.62
N LEU A 651 25.55 24.40 21.07
CA LEU A 651 26.34 25.30 20.23
C LEU A 651 27.50 24.56 19.52
N VAL A 652 28.26 23.78 20.27
CA VAL A 652 29.40 23.01 19.74
C VAL A 652 28.91 21.94 18.75
N ARG A 653 27.81 21.25 19.08
CA ARG A 653 27.32 20.10 18.30
C ARG A 653 26.43 20.47 17.11
N LEU A 654 25.95 21.71 17.02
CA LEU A 654 25.18 22.21 15.86
C LEU A 654 25.99 22.17 14.55
N GLN A 655 27.31 22.10 14.63
CA GLN A 655 28.19 21.91 13.48
C GLN A 655 28.04 20.52 12.82
N ILE A 656 27.50 19.54 13.55
CA ILE A 656 27.28 18.17 13.07
C ILE A 656 25.93 18.11 12.35
N GLU A 657 25.94 17.92 11.03
CA GLU A 657 24.75 17.93 10.17
C GLU A 657 23.64 16.99 10.66
N ALA A 658 24.01 15.77 11.06
CA ALA A 658 23.07 14.76 11.57
C ALA A 658 22.31 15.19 12.84
N LEU A 659 22.84 16.12 13.65
CA LEU A 659 22.22 16.55 14.91
C LEU A 659 21.44 17.88 14.80
N GLN A 660 21.59 18.59 13.68
CA GLN A 660 21.07 19.95 13.53
C GLN A 660 19.58 20.06 13.83
N HIS A 661 18.76 19.15 13.28
CA HIS A 661 17.31 19.19 13.48
C HIS A 661 16.91 19.06 14.96
N ASN A 662 17.48 18.09 15.67
CA ASN A 662 17.13 17.81 17.07
C ASN A 662 17.65 18.93 17.99
N ILE A 663 18.83 19.46 17.70
CA ILE A 663 19.38 20.61 18.44
C ILE A 663 18.52 21.85 18.22
N ILE A 664 18.15 22.17 16.97
CA ILE A 664 17.28 23.31 16.65
C ILE A 664 15.92 23.16 17.36
N THR A 665 15.39 21.94 17.47
CA THR A 665 14.14 21.65 18.19
C THR A 665 14.30 21.77 19.71
N LEU A 666 15.45 21.39 20.29
CA LEU A 666 15.72 21.56 21.72
C LEU A 666 15.83 23.05 22.10
N VAL A 667 16.67 23.80 21.39
CA VAL A 667 17.07 25.15 21.79
C VAL A 667 15.91 26.15 21.74
N GLN A 668 14.83 25.88 21.00
CA GLN A 668 13.64 26.74 20.96
C GLN A 668 12.99 26.92 22.35
N TYR A 669 13.23 25.98 23.27
CA TYR A 669 12.68 26.01 24.62
C TYR A 669 13.57 26.73 25.64
N PHE A 670 14.78 27.17 25.26
CA PHE A 670 15.69 27.85 26.17
C PHE A 670 15.26 29.31 26.44
N LYS A 671 15.23 29.67 27.73
CA LYS A 671 14.78 30.99 28.23
C LYS A 671 15.84 31.57 29.15
N ASN A 672 15.95 32.91 29.17
CA ASN A 672 16.80 33.66 30.09
C ASN A 672 18.28 33.26 30.11
N LEU A 673 18.84 32.91 28.93
CA LEU A 673 20.26 32.61 28.78
C LEU A 673 21.13 33.83 29.12
N ASN A 674 22.28 33.60 29.75
CA ASN A 674 23.24 34.63 30.12
C ASN A 674 23.86 35.30 28.89
N ASP A 675 24.25 34.51 27.89
CA ASP A 675 24.73 35.00 26.60
C ASP A 675 24.10 34.21 25.43
N PRO A 676 22.91 34.60 24.95
CA PRO A 676 22.22 33.91 23.86
C PRO A 676 22.86 34.16 22.48
N LYS A 677 23.75 35.15 22.34
CA LYS A 677 24.22 35.65 21.04
C LYS A 677 24.89 34.59 20.17
N PRO A 678 25.83 33.77 20.68
CA PRO A 678 26.53 32.79 19.85
C PRO A 678 25.58 31.72 19.30
N LEU A 679 24.58 31.33 20.11
CA LEU A 679 23.60 30.32 19.74
C LEU A 679 22.63 30.84 18.68
N ILE A 680 22.04 32.02 18.91
CA ILE A 680 21.10 32.64 17.96
C ILE A 680 21.80 32.94 16.62
N SER A 681 23.03 33.47 16.64
CA SER A 681 23.79 33.75 15.43
C SER A 681 24.07 32.48 14.61
N ASN A 682 24.44 31.37 15.28
CA ASN A 682 24.67 30.11 14.58
C ASN A 682 23.39 29.47 14.01
N ILE A 683 22.24 29.61 14.69
CA ILE A 683 20.96 29.17 14.14
C ILE A 683 20.56 30.06 12.95
N ALA A 684 20.77 31.37 13.04
CA ALA A 684 20.53 32.29 11.93
C ALA A 684 21.42 31.98 10.71
N ASN A 685 22.66 31.53 10.91
CA ASN A 685 23.52 31.05 9.83
C ASN A 685 22.93 29.83 9.09
N GLN A 686 22.08 29.03 9.72
CA GLN A 686 21.42 27.90 9.07
C GLN A 686 20.38 28.36 8.02
N LEU A 687 19.80 29.56 8.16
CA LEU A 687 18.90 30.14 7.15
C LEU A 687 19.58 30.26 5.77
N GLN A 688 20.88 30.54 5.74
CA GLN A 688 21.64 30.63 4.49
C GLN A 688 21.94 29.27 3.87
N LYS A 689 21.93 28.20 4.67
CA LYS A 689 22.21 26.84 4.22
C LYS A 689 20.94 26.08 3.83
N ASN A 690 19.85 26.29 4.58
CA ASN A 690 18.58 25.57 4.44
C ASN A 690 17.39 26.43 4.91
N ASP A 691 16.49 26.80 3.99
CA ASP A 691 15.21 27.50 4.25
C ASP A 691 14.18 26.49 4.82
N LYS A 692 14.41 26.04 6.06
CA LYS A 692 13.55 25.07 6.76
C LYS A 692 12.61 25.75 7.76
N PRO A 693 11.32 25.36 7.83
CA PRO A 693 10.34 25.91 8.78
C PRO A 693 10.80 25.93 10.23
N GLN A 694 11.42 24.84 10.68
CA GLN A 694 11.84 24.66 12.07
C GLN A 694 12.90 25.70 12.49
N THR A 695 13.76 26.14 11.57
CA THR A 695 14.78 27.17 11.87
C THR A 695 14.12 28.50 12.22
N TYR A 696 13.08 28.91 11.47
CA TYR A 696 12.33 30.14 11.75
C TYR A 696 11.58 30.07 13.07
N ILE A 697 10.88 28.96 13.34
CA ILE A 697 10.15 28.74 14.59
C ILE A 697 11.10 28.85 15.79
N THR A 698 12.25 28.20 15.70
CA THR A 698 13.27 28.24 16.75
C THR A 698 13.84 29.65 16.94
N LEU A 699 14.12 30.38 15.86
CA LEU A 699 14.56 31.79 15.96
C LEU A 699 13.49 32.64 16.63
N ILE A 700 12.23 32.57 16.19
CA ILE A 700 11.11 33.30 16.79
C ILE A 700 11.06 33.10 18.30
N HIS A 701 11.09 31.85 18.77
CA HIS A 701 11.04 31.55 20.19
C HIS A 701 12.28 32.02 20.95
N LEU A 702 13.48 31.80 20.42
CA LEU A 702 14.70 32.28 21.05
C LEU A 702 14.72 33.81 21.18
N MET A 703 14.22 34.53 20.17
CA MET A 703 14.14 35.98 20.17
C MET A 703 13.11 36.53 21.15
N GLN A 704 11.99 35.83 21.34
CA GLN A 704 10.97 36.23 22.32
C GLN A 704 11.40 35.95 23.76
N ASN A 705 12.16 34.88 23.97
CA ASN A 705 12.49 34.37 25.30
C ASN A 705 13.83 34.88 25.87
N ASN A 706 14.64 35.58 25.07
CA ASN A 706 15.98 36.03 25.45
C ASN A 706 16.21 37.49 25.03
N LYS A 707 17.10 38.19 25.76
CA LYS A 707 17.45 39.58 25.42
C LYS A 707 18.30 39.61 24.15
N ILE A 708 17.87 40.42 23.18
CA ILE A 708 18.58 40.64 21.92
C ILE A 708 18.95 42.11 21.80
N ASP A 709 20.18 42.37 21.38
CA ASP A 709 20.63 43.72 21.05
C ASP A 709 20.54 44.02 19.55
N GLN A 710 20.68 45.29 19.19
CA GLN A 710 20.57 45.73 17.80
C GLN A 710 21.67 45.16 16.90
N GLN A 711 22.84 44.82 17.46
CA GLN A 711 23.94 44.22 16.70
C GLN A 711 23.56 42.81 16.22
N LEU A 712 23.09 41.95 17.12
CA LEU A 712 22.64 40.61 16.75
C LEU A 712 21.43 40.66 15.82
N ALA A 713 20.53 41.63 15.99
CA ALA A 713 19.43 41.83 15.06
C ALA A 713 19.89 42.20 13.65
N GLY A 714 20.90 43.08 13.54
CA GLY A 714 21.55 43.39 12.27
C GLY A 714 22.18 42.16 11.61
N ASP A 715 22.84 41.32 12.42
CA ASP A 715 23.43 40.06 11.93
C ASP A 715 22.35 39.12 11.38
N ILE A 716 21.23 38.92 12.11
CA ILE A 716 20.10 38.09 11.65
C ILE A 716 19.52 38.64 10.35
N LEU A 717 19.27 39.95 10.27
CA LEU A 717 18.75 40.59 9.05
C LEU A 717 19.66 40.36 7.85
N SER A 718 20.98 40.42 8.04
CA SER A 718 21.94 40.16 6.94
C SER A 718 21.85 38.75 6.36
N LYS A 719 21.24 37.79 7.09
CA LYS A 719 21.01 36.42 6.63
C LYS A 719 19.76 36.26 5.76
N PHE A 720 18.82 37.20 5.85
CA PHE A 720 17.67 37.29 4.95
C PHE A 720 18.11 37.96 3.63
N LYS A 721 18.58 37.16 2.67
CA LYS A 721 18.99 37.65 1.34
C LYS A 721 17.79 38.03 0.46
N GLN A 722 16.72 37.26 0.54
CA GLN A 722 15.47 37.48 -0.17
C GLN A 722 14.30 36.83 0.59
N ILE A 723 13.08 37.33 0.39
CA ILE A 723 11.85 36.64 0.81
C ILE A 723 11.49 35.64 -0.28
N THR A 724 11.04 34.44 0.09
CA THR A 724 10.60 33.38 -0.83
C THR A 724 9.12 33.04 -0.61
N ILE A 725 8.49 32.40 -1.60
CA ILE A 725 7.11 31.89 -1.48
C ILE A 725 7.08 30.73 -0.47
N GLU A 726 8.12 29.91 -0.47
CA GLU A 726 8.34 28.84 0.49
C GLU A 726 8.56 29.45 1.89
N ASN A 727 7.77 29.02 2.88
CA ASN A 727 7.82 29.52 4.26
C ASN A 727 7.56 31.04 4.44
N TYR A 728 6.91 31.72 3.48
CA TYR A 728 6.58 33.15 3.56
C TYR A 728 6.07 33.58 4.94
N ASP A 729 5.07 32.89 5.48
CA ASP A 729 4.48 33.24 6.78
C ASP A 729 5.49 33.23 7.92
N LEU A 730 6.37 32.23 7.96
CA LEU A 730 7.38 32.10 9.01
C LEU A 730 8.48 33.14 8.84
N GLN A 731 8.87 33.46 7.60
CA GLN A 731 9.83 34.54 7.32
C GLN A 731 9.30 35.89 7.80
N ILE A 732 8.05 36.22 7.45
CA ILE A 732 7.41 37.45 7.87
C ILE A 732 7.21 37.50 9.39
N GLN A 733 6.78 36.40 10.00
CA GLN A 733 6.64 36.31 11.46
C GLN A 733 8.00 36.50 12.17
N THR A 734 9.08 35.96 11.61
CA THR A 734 10.45 36.14 12.12
C THR A 734 10.83 37.62 12.09
N LEU A 735 10.64 38.30 10.96
CA LEU A 735 10.92 39.73 10.83
C LEU A 735 10.04 40.58 11.75
N GLN A 736 8.76 40.25 11.88
CA GLN A 736 7.82 40.90 12.78
C GLN A 736 8.31 40.85 14.24
N VAL A 737 8.73 39.67 14.71
CA VAL A 737 9.26 39.49 16.06
C VAL A 737 10.57 40.27 16.24
N LEU A 738 11.45 40.24 15.25
CA LEU A 738 12.71 40.97 15.30
C LEU A 738 12.49 42.49 15.43
N ILE A 739 11.54 43.06 14.67
CA ILE A 739 11.14 44.47 14.78
C ILE A 739 10.55 44.74 16.18
N LYS A 740 9.61 43.91 16.65
CA LYS A 740 8.96 44.09 17.96
C LYS A 740 9.96 44.07 19.13
N VAL A 741 10.96 43.20 19.09
CA VAL A 741 11.93 43.01 20.19
C VAL A 741 13.04 44.06 20.17
N THR A 742 13.48 44.52 18.99
CA THR A 742 14.70 45.35 18.86
C THR A 742 14.49 46.75 18.29
N GLY A 743 13.33 47.02 17.69
CA GLY A 743 13.04 48.28 17.01
C GLY A 743 13.85 48.50 15.72
N ILE A 744 14.45 47.45 15.16
CA ILE A 744 15.28 47.56 13.95
C ILE A 744 14.47 47.96 12.72
N LYS A 745 15.06 48.80 11.85
CA LYS A 745 14.46 49.18 10.57
C LYS A 745 14.86 48.20 9.48
N LEU A 746 13.90 47.76 8.67
CA LEU A 746 14.15 46.90 7.50
C LEU A 746 14.70 47.72 6.32
N SER A 747 15.42 47.04 5.43
CA SER A 747 15.84 47.62 4.14
C SER A 747 14.65 47.74 3.19
N GLU A 748 14.69 48.72 2.28
CA GLU A 748 13.61 48.90 1.29
C GLU A 748 13.41 47.66 0.41
N GLN A 749 14.49 46.94 0.10
CA GLN A 749 14.44 45.72 -0.70
C GLN A 749 13.58 44.63 -0.03
N LEU A 750 13.83 44.33 1.25
CA LEU A 750 13.08 43.30 1.98
C LEU A 750 11.60 43.68 2.11
N ILE A 751 11.29 44.97 2.25
CA ILE A 751 9.92 45.47 2.31
C ILE A 751 9.21 45.24 0.97
N ARG A 752 9.85 45.62 -0.15
CA ARG A 752 9.29 45.41 -1.49
C ARG A 752 9.05 43.92 -1.78
N GLU A 753 9.99 43.05 -1.43
CA GLU A 753 9.84 41.60 -1.62
C GLU A 753 8.74 41.00 -0.74
N SER A 754 8.64 41.44 0.52
CA SER A 754 7.58 41.00 1.44
C SER A 754 6.18 41.35 0.92
N VAL A 755 6.03 42.54 0.33
CA VAL A 755 4.78 42.99 -0.29
C VAL A 755 4.51 42.20 -1.57
N LYS A 756 5.49 42.12 -2.48
CA LYS A 756 5.38 41.38 -3.74
C LYS A 756 4.92 39.94 -3.53
N ILE A 757 5.55 39.21 -2.61
CA ILE A 757 5.18 37.81 -2.35
C ILE A 757 3.85 37.70 -1.61
N GLY A 758 3.56 38.64 -0.70
CA GLY A 758 2.26 38.72 -0.03
C GLY A 758 1.10 38.88 -1.01
N LEU A 759 1.29 39.61 -2.12
CA LEU A 759 0.28 39.79 -3.16
C LEU A 759 -0.02 38.51 -3.95
N TYR A 760 0.94 37.58 -4.06
CA TYR A 760 0.72 36.26 -4.67
C TYR A 760 0.00 35.27 -3.72
N GLN A 761 -0.16 35.60 -2.45
CA GLN A 761 -0.89 34.75 -1.50
C GLN A 761 -2.40 34.90 -1.68
N THR A 762 -3.15 33.82 -1.53
CA THR A 762 -4.63 33.88 -1.56
C THR A 762 -5.21 34.70 -0.40
N LYS A 763 -4.53 34.70 0.76
CA LYS A 763 -4.89 35.44 1.96
C LYS A 763 -3.66 35.62 2.86
N ILE A 764 -3.51 36.81 3.44
CA ILE A 764 -2.55 37.08 4.51
C ILE A 764 -3.07 36.47 5.83
N LYS A 765 -2.25 35.66 6.49
CA LYS A 765 -2.59 35.04 7.79
C LYS A 765 -2.57 36.06 8.92
N HIS A 766 -3.47 35.89 9.89
CA HIS A 766 -3.62 36.78 11.04
C HIS A 766 -2.31 36.99 11.83
N ASP A 767 -1.48 35.95 11.95
CA ASP A 767 -0.24 36.00 12.75
C ASP A 767 0.83 36.96 12.20
N ILE A 768 0.72 37.33 10.93
CA ILE A 768 1.64 38.23 10.20
C ILE A 768 0.98 39.54 9.76
N GLU A 769 -0.30 39.75 10.09
CA GLU A 769 -1.03 40.97 9.70
C GLU A 769 -0.42 42.25 10.29
N ASP A 770 0.10 42.18 11.52
CA ASP A 770 0.73 43.32 12.19
C ASP A 770 2.06 43.75 11.55
N PHE A 771 2.69 42.88 10.76
CA PHE A 771 4.01 43.13 10.17
C PHE A 771 4.02 44.44 9.36
N PHE A 772 3.05 44.61 8.45
CA PHE A 772 3.01 45.77 7.56
C PHE A 772 2.78 47.09 8.30
N HIS A 773 2.12 47.05 9.45
CA HIS A 773 1.98 48.20 10.34
C HIS A 773 3.32 48.57 11.01
N LEU A 774 4.13 47.58 11.40
CA LEU A 774 5.37 47.77 12.16
C LEU A 774 6.53 48.35 11.33
N ILE A 775 6.51 48.19 10.01
CA ILE A 775 7.57 48.66 9.11
C ILE A 775 7.70 50.19 9.11
N ASN A 776 6.62 50.93 9.41
CA ASN A 776 6.57 52.40 9.47
C ASN A 776 7.15 53.10 8.21
N GLN A 777 6.99 52.49 7.03
CA GLN A 777 7.36 53.02 5.71
C GLN A 777 6.21 52.82 4.71
N SER A 778 5.05 53.41 5.02
CA SER A 778 3.80 53.23 4.26
C SER A 778 3.91 53.60 2.78
N GLN A 779 4.73 54.59 2.44
CA GLN A 779 4.93 55.04 1.05
C GLN A 779 5.52 53.95 0.14
N ILE A 780 6.44 53.13 0.65
CA ILE A 780 7.09 52.07 -0.14
C ILE A 780 6.11 50.92 -0.37
N ILE A 781 5.33 50.57 0.64
CA ILE A 781 4.30 49.54 0.55
C ILE A 781 3.23 49.97 -0.47
N GLU A 782 2.79 51.23 -0.40
CA GLU A 782 1.80 51.79 -1.33
C GLU A 782 2.30 51.79 -2.79
N GLN A 783 3.56 52.17 -3.01
CA GLN A 783 4.18 52.12 -4.34
C GLN A 783 4.24 50.70 -4.92
N GLU A 784 4.56 49.69 -4.11
CA GLU A 784 4.69 48.32 -4.60
C GLU A 784 3.32 47.65 -4.83
N VAL A 785 2.34 47.90 -3.97
CA VAL A 785 0.95 47.44 -4.16
C VAL A 785 0.36 48.04 -5.43
N THR A 786 0.54 49.35 -5.65
CA THR A 786 -0.02 50.02 -6.83
C THR A 786 0.65 49.60 -8.15
N LYS A 787 1.90 49.13 -8.10
CA LYS A 787 2.67 48.70 -9.27
C LYS A 787 2.26 47.32 -9.82
N GLN A 788 1.73 46.42 -9.00
CA GLN A 788 1.52 45.01 -9.39
C GLN A 788 0.06 44.64 -9.69
N LEU A 789 -0.92 45.45 -9.25
CA LEU A 789 -2.38 45.19 -9.32
C LEU A 789 -2.91 44.42 -10.54
N GLY A 790 -3.07 43.10 -10.39
CA GLY A 790 -3.99 42.24 -11.14
C GLY A 790 -5.32 41.97 -10.40
N LYS A 791 -6.31 41.36 -11.07
CA LYS A 791 -7.62 41.00 -10.44
C LYS A 791 -7.48 39.99 -9.31
N GLU A 792 -6.54 39.03 -9.42
CA GLU A 792 -6.35 37.95 -8.44
C GLU A 792 -5.62 38.44 -7.17
N GLU A 793 -4.93 39.57 -7.24
CA GLU A 793 -4.11 40.14 -6.16
C GLU A 793 -4.87 41.16 -5.28
N LEU A 794 -6.13 41.47 -5.64
CA LEU A 794 -6.92 42.50 -4.97
C LEU A 794 -7.21 42.18 -3.50
N TYR A 795 -7.49 40.91 -3.17
CA TYR A 795 -7.80 40.47 -1.81
C TYR A 795 -6.62 40.66 -0.84
N PRO A 796 -5.42 40.08 -1.09
CA PRO A 796 -4.26 40.30 -0.22
C PRO A 796 -3.81 41.77 -0.21
N ALA A 797 -3.91 42.49 -1.34
CA ALA A 797 -3.62 43.93 -1.39
C ALA A 797 -4.50 44.74 -0.42
N GLY A 798 -5.81 44.43 -0.39
CA GLY A 798 -6.76 45.05 0.53
C GLY A 798 -6.42 44.78 2.00
N GLN A 799 -6.00 43.54 2.34
CA GLN A 799 -5.55 43.21 3.70
C GLN A 799 -4.30 44.01 4.08
N ILE A 800 -3.28 44.05 3.22
CA ILE A 800 -2.02 44.78 3.48
C ILE A 800 -2.29 46.27 3.72
N TYR A 801 -3.07 46.90 2.82
CA TYR A 801 -3.37 48.32 2.91
C TYR A 801 -4.25 48.66 4.13
N CYS A 802 -5.16 47.76 4.52
CA CYS A 802 -5.92 47.89 5.77
C CYS A 802 -5.00 47.93 7.00
N GLN A 803 -3.94 47.13 7.05
CA GLN A 803 -3.03 47.12 8.21
C GLN A 803 -2.25 48.42 8.37
N ILE A 804 -2.00 49.14 7.28
CA ILE A 804 -1.40 50.48 7.30
C ILE A 804 -2.40 51.51 7.85
N LEU A 805 -3.67 51.40 7.44
CA LEU A 805 -4.69 52.42 7.69
C LEU A 805 -5.52 52.21 8.97
N LYS A 806 -5.48 51.01 9.58
CA LYS A 806 -6.35 50.64 10.72
C LYS A 806 -6.28 51.64 11.88
N ASN A 807 -5.10 52.19 12.14
CA ASN A 807 -4.82 53.13 13.24
C ASN A 807 -4.76 54.61 12.81
N VAL A 808 -5.01 54.92 11.53
CA VAL A 808 -4.99 56.30 11.02
C VAL A 808 -6.40 56.89 11.15
N PRO A 809 -6.63 57.92 12.00
CA PRO A 809 -7.93 58.53 12.18
C PRO A 809 -8.45 59.15 10.87
N GLY A 810 -9.72 58.89 10.52
CA GLY A 810 -10.35 59.46 9.32
C GLY A 810 -9.94 58.80 7.99
N SER A 811 -9.12 57.73 8.02
CA SER A 811 -8.73 56.99 6.81
C SER A 811 -9.94 56.37 6.09
N LEU A 812 -10.92 55.87 6.83
CA LEU A 812 -12.16 55.32 6.28
C LEU A 812 -12.94 56.35 5.44
N SER A 813 -13.19 57.54 5.99
CA SER A 813 -13.92 58.61 5.28
C SER A 813 -13.12 59.18 4.09
N SER A 814 -11.79 59.18 4.16
CA SER A 814 -10.90 59.56 3.07
C SER A 814 -10.95 58.57 1.89
N LEU A 815 -11.05 57.26 2.18
CA LEU A 815 -11.21 56.24 1.15
C LEU A 815 -12.56 56.37 0.44
N TYR A 816 -13.63 56.67 1.18
CA TYR A 816 -14.95 56.91 0.60
C TYR A 816 -15.02 58.18 -0.26
N SER A 817 -14.42 59.29 0.18
CA SER A 817 -14.43 60.55 -0.58
C SER A 817 -13.62 60.46 -1.88
N SER A 818 -12.67 59.52 -1.96
CA SER A 818 -11.79 59.33 -3.13
C SER A 818 -12.03 58.01 -3.87
N ILE A 819 -13.16 57.35 -3.64
CA ILE A 819 -13.46 55.99 -4.14
C ILE A 819 -13.47 55.87 -5.68
N SER A 820 -13.54 57.00 -6.40
CA SER A 820 -13.45 57.06 -7.87
C SER A 820 -12.06 56.71 -8.43
N ILE A 821 -11.00 56.83 -7.63
CA ILE A 821 -9.60 56.53 -8.02
C ILE A 821 -9.18 55.19 -7.42
N ASN A 822 -8.63 54.27 -8.23
CA ASN A 822 -8.21 52.93 -7.78
C ASN A 822 -9.31 52.16 -7.03
N ARG A 823 -10.55 52.25 -7.54
CA ARG A 823 -11.78 51.81 -6.86
C ARG A 823 -11.73 50.38 -6.33
N GLN A 824 -11.25 49.42 -7.12
CA GLN A 824 -11.22 48.01 -6.73
C GLN A 824 -10.30 47.75 -5.52
N LEU A 825 -9.12 48.40 -5.49
CA LEU A 825 -8.21 48.32 -4.33
C LEU A 825 -8.83 48.96 -3.10
N LYS A 826 -9.50 50.12 -3.26
CA LYS A 826 -10.17 50.82 -2.15
C LYS A 826 -11.33 49.99 -1.61
N LEU A 827 -12.18 49.43 -2.45
CA LEU A 827 -13.25 48.52 -2.03
C LEU A 827 -12.68 47.29 -1.32
N SER A 828 -11.63 46.67 -1.85
CA SER A 828 -10.96 45.54 -1.17
C SER A 828 -10.38 45.94 0.19
N THR A 829 -9.79 47.13 0.31
CA THR A 829 -9.29 47.66 1.59
C THR A 829 -10.44 47.91 2.58
N LEU A 830 -11.53 48.53 2.11
CA LEU A 830 -12.70 48.87 2.91
C LEU A 830 -13.34 47.62 3.53
N ARG A 831 -13.36 46.49 2.80
CA ARG A 831 -13.82 45.19 3.31
C ARG A 831 -13.21 44.85 4.67
N PHE A 832 -11.90 45.04 4.82
CA PHE A 832 -11.19 44.73 6.06
C PHE A 832 -11.19 45.88 7.06
N LEU A 833 -11.12 47.13 6.59
CA LEU A 833 -10.99 48.31 7.45
C LEU A 833 -12.23 48.52 8.33
N HIS A 834 -13.41 48.08 7.87
CA HIS A 834 -14.66 48.11 8.63
C HIS A 834 -14.68 47.25 9.90
N LYS A 835 -13.68 46.37 10.08
CA LYS A 835 -13.43 45.66 11.34
C LYS A 835 -12.90 46.60 12.43
N TYR A 836 -12.21 47.67 12.05
CA TYR A 836 -11.50 48.58 12.96
C TYR A 836 -12.15 49.96 13.06
N GLN A 837 -12.74 50.45 11.98
CA GLN A 837 -13.39 51.76 11.89
C GLN A 837 -14.82 51.59 11.37
N LYS A 838 -15.76 52.43 11.80
CA LYS A 838 -17.15 52.44 11.30
C LYS A 838 -17.49 53.82 10.75
N ASP A 839 -18.16 53.86 9.61
CA ASP A 839 -18.66 55.11 9.01
C ASP A 839 -20.14 54.93 8.63
N PRO A 840 -21.07 55.69 9.21
CA PRO A 840 -22.50 55.58 8.90
C PRO A 840 -22.86 55.97 7.46
N LYS A 841 -22.02 56.77 6.77
CA LYS A 841 -22.24 57.16 5.36
C LYS A 841 -21.77 56.10 4.36
N ALA A 842 -21.08 55.06 4.83
CA ALA A 842 -20.54 53.99 3.99
C ALA A 842 -21.63 53.26 3.20
N ILE A 843 -22.76 52.97 3.83
CA ILE A 843 -23.82 52.14 3.26
C ILE A 843 -24.48 52.85 2.07
N ASP A 844 -24.75 54.14 2.19
CA ASP A 844 -25.39 54.93 1.13
C ASP A 844 -24.52 54.98 -0.13
N ILE A 845 -23.21 55.20 0.03
CA ILE A 845 -22.24 55.23 -1.07
C ILE A 845 -22.14 53.85 -1.76
N LEU A 846 -22.07 52.77 -0.98
CA LEU A 846 -21.96 51.41 -1.53
C LEU A 846 -23.26 50.97 -2.22
N CYS A 847 -24.43 51.32 -1.66
CA CYS A 847 -25.71 51.06 -2.31
C CYS A 847 -25.83 51.81 -3.63
N GLN A 848 -25.31 53.04 -3.71
CA GLN A 848 -25.27 53.81 -4.94
C GLN A 848 -24.37 53.13 -6.00
N LEU A 849 -23.20 52.63 -5.62
CA LEU A 849 -22.31 51.88 -6.53
C LEU A 849 -22.98 50.61 -7.09
N ILE A 850 -23.75 49.90 -6.25
CA ILE A 850 -24.52 48.73 -6.68
C ILE A 850 -25.63 49.13 -7.67
N LYS A 851 -26.36 50.23 -7.42
CA LYS A 851 -27.38 50.75 -8.34
C LYS A 851 -26.79 51.19 -9.68
N ASP A 852 -25.59 51.75 -9.64
CA ASP A 852 -24.86 52.22 -10.83
C ASP A 852 -24.12 51.08 -11.56
N ASN A 853 -24.21 49.83 -11.07
CA ASN A 853 -23.52 48.64 -11.60
C ASN A 853 -21.99 48.78 -11.68
N GLN A 854 -21.39 49.51 -10.74
CA GLN A 854 -19.95 49.77 -10.68
C GLN A 854 -19.27 48.95 -9.57
N ASP A 855 -18.48 47.93 -9.96
CA ASP A 855 -17.82 47.01 -9.02
C ASP A 855 -18.79 46.45 -7.95
N SER A 856 -20.02 46.15 -8.39
CA SER A 856 -21.19 45.88 -7.54
C SER A 856 -21.02 44.68 -6.61
N ASP A 857 -20.33 43.62 -7.03
CA ASP A 857 -20.03 42.45 -6.20
C ASP A 857 -19.01 42.77 -5.08
N LEU A 858 -17.99 43.58 -5.37
CA LEU A 858 -17.04 44.06 -4.35
C LEU A 858 -17.74 45.00 -3.38
N ALA A 859 -18.58 45.92 -3.87
CA ALA A 859 -19.38 46.80 -3.02
C ALA A 859 -20.29 46.00 -2.08
N ALA A 860 -20.94 44.94 -2.57
CA ALA A 860 -21.74 44.02 -1.77
C ALA A 860 -20.95 43.35 -0.64
N ILE A 861 -19.76 42.83 -0.95
CA ILE A 861 -18.86 42.25 0.04
C ILE A 861 -18.51 43.29 1.12
N VAL A 862 -18.18 44.52 0.72
CA VAL A 862 -17.89 45.60 1.69
C VAL A 862 -19.10 45.92 2.57
N ILE A 863 -20.33 45.93 2.03
CA ILE A 863 -21.56 46.10 2.81
C ILE A 863 -21.67 45.02 3.89
N GLY A 864 -21.42 43.76 3.53
CA GLY A 864 -21.45 42.63 4.46
C GLY A 864 -20.47 42.76 5.62
N SER A 865 -19.29 43.33 5.38
CA SER A 865 -18.29 43.60 6.42
C SER A 865 -18.54 44.90 7.21
N ALA A 866 -19.18 45.90 6.59
CA ALA A 866 -19.46 47.20 7.20
C ALA A 866 -20.56 47.12 8.26
N ILE A 867 -21.61 46.36 7.97
CA ILE A 867 -22.81 46.27 8.81
C ILE A 867 -22.54 45.40 10.05
N SER A 868 -23.02 45.87 11.20
CA SER A 868 -22.96 45.15 12.49
C SER A 868 -24.27 44.47 12.87
N ASP A 869 -25.39 44.89 12.27
CA ASP A 869 -26.72 44.36 12.55
C ASP A 869 -27.31 43.74 11.28
N ILE A 870 -27.58 42.44 11.33
CA ILE A 870 -28.14 41.68 10.21
C ILE A 870 -29.47 42.28 9.71
N GLN A 871 -30.23 42.94 10.59
CA GLN A 871 -31.52 43.54 10.24
C GLN A 871 -31.37 44.65 9.20
N GLN A 872 -30.23 45.33 9.13
CA GLN A 872 -29.93 46.30 8.07
C GLN A 872 -29.78 45.62 6.70
N ILE A 873 -29.14 44.45 6.64
CA ILE A 873 -29.03 43.66 5.40
C ILE A 873 -30.40 43.06 5.02
N GLN A 874 -31.19 42.61 6.00
CA GLN A 874 -32.55 42.13 5.76
C GLN A 874 -33.42 43.22 5.15
N ASN A 875 -33.39 44.44 5.70
CA ASN A 875 -34.11 45.58 5.14
C ASN A 875 -33.69 45.89 3.69
N LEU A 876 -32.38 45.79 3.37
CA LEU A 876 -31.88 45.96 2.00
C LEU A 876 -32.39 44.87 1.05
N ILE A 877 -32.42 43.61 1.51
CA ILE A 877 -33.00 42.49 0.75
C ILE A 877 -34.49 42.70 0.55
N GLU A 878 -35.24 43.11 1.56
CA GLU A 878 -36.69 43.36 1.46
C GLU A 878 -37.01 44.53 0.51
N GLN A 879 -36.17 45.57 0.50
CA GLN A 879 -36.29 46.71 -0.43
C GLN A 879 -35.93 46.34 -1.87
N TYR A 880 -34.94 45.47 -2.07
CA TYR A 880 -34.44 45.06 -3.40
C TYR A 880 -34.37 43.53 -3.52
N PRO A 881 -35.51 42.83 -3.51
CA PRO A 881 -35.56 41.38 -3.26
C PRO A 881 -35.11 40.52 -4.46
N ASN A 882 -34.76 41.13 -5.59
CA ASN A 882 -34.23 40.44 -6.77
C ASN A 882 -32.75 40.77 -7.02
N GLN A 883 -32.12 41.54 -6.13
CA GLN A 883 -30.74 42.00 -6.31
C GLN A 883 -29.75 41.05 -5.63
N TYR A 884 -29.09 40.22 -6.44
CA TYR A 884 -28.14 39.18 -6.01
C TYR A 884 -27.07 39.71 -5.04
N GLN A 885 -26.59 40.94 -5.26
CA GLN A 885 -25.55 41.58 -4.45
C GLN A 885 -25.91 41.66 -2.97
N PHE A 886 -27.16 41.91 -2.58
CA PHE A 886 -27.50 41.99 -1.15
C PHE A 886 -27.51 40.61 -0.48
N TYR A 887 -27.76 39.53 -1.22
CA TYR A 887 -27.56 38.17 -0.73
C TYR A 887 -26.06 37.85 -0.59
N GLN A 888 -25.20 38.36 -1.48
CA GLN A 888 -23.74 38.27 -1.35
C GLN A 888 -23.22 39.04 -0.11
N ALA A 889 -23.79 40.21 0.19
CA ALA A 889 -23.51 40.94 1.42
C ALA A 889 -23.90 40.13 2.66
N LEU A 890 -25.06 39.47 2.63
CA LEU A 890 -25.49 38.57 3.70
C LEU A 890 -24.54 37.39 3.87
N LYS A 891 -24.08 36.76 2.77
CA LYS A 891 -23.08 35.68 2.80
C LYS A 891 -21.81 36.13 3.52
N GLU A 892 -21.23 37.25 3.11
CA GLU A 892 -20.03 37.80 3.75
C GLU A 892 -20.25 38.10 5.24
N PHE A 893 -21.39 38.72 5.59
CA PHE A 893 -21.74 38.99 6.98
C PHE A 893 -21.74 37.72 7.84
N THR A 894 -22.31 36.63 7.31
CA THR A 894 -22.44 35.34 8.00
C THR A 894 -21.12 34.57 8.11
N GLU A 895 -20.17 34.83 7.21
CA GLU A 895 -18.82 34.25 7.30
C GLU A 895 -17.94 34.98 8.34
N ILE A 896 -18.17 36.27 8.57
CA ILE A 896 -17.35 37.11 9.46
C ILE A 896 -17.90 37.18 10.90
N ASN A 897 -19.22 37.29 11.07
CA ASN A 897 -19.83 37.56 12.37
C ASN A 897 -20.36 36.29 13.05
N SER A 898 -20.18 36.20 14.38
CA SER A 898 -20.84 35.19 15.20
C SER A 898 -22.30 35.57 15.43
N ILE A 899 -23.20 34.60 15.27
CA ILE A 899 -24.64 34.86 15.22
C ILE A 899 -25.33 34.14 16.39
N ASN A 900 -25.91 34.94 17.29
CA ASN A 900 -26.51 34.45 18.54
C ASN A 900 -27.84 33.70 18.35
N ASN A 901 -28.51 33.83 17.20
CA ASN A 901 -29.77 33.15 16.92
C ASN A 901 -29.81 32.55 15.50
N PRO A 902 -29.09 31.44 15.27
CA PRO A 902 -28.92 30.86 13.94
C PRO A 902 -30.25 30.34 13.35
N ILE A 903 -31.18 29.88 14.19
CA ILE A 903 -32.49 29.34 13.79
C ILE A 903 -33.35 30.39 13.09
N ASN A 904 -33.47 31.59 13.67
CA ASN A 904 -34.28 32.66 13.10
C ASN A 904 -33.77 33.09 11.73
N ILE A 905 -32.45 33.12 11.55
CA ILE A 905 -31.83 33.56 10.30
C ILE A 905 -31.91 32.45 9.25
N ALA A 906 -31.73 31.19 9.62
CA ALA A 906 -31.98 30.07 8.71
C ALA A 906 -33.43 30.09 8.19
N ASN A 907 -34.41 30.30 9.08
CA ASN A 907 -35.81 30.43 8.69
C ASN A 907 -36.08 31.64 7.79
N TYR A 908 -35.42 32.77 8.05
CA TYR A 908 -35.49 33.94 7.16
C TYR A 908 -34.94 33.61 5.77
N ILE A 909 -33.77 32.98 5.68
CA ILE A 909 -33.16 32.61 4.39
C ILE A 909 -34.08 31.65 3.62
N LEU A 910 -34.62 30.62 4.28
CA LEU A 910 -35.54 29.68 3.63
C LEU A 910 -36.85 30.36 3.14
N LYS A 911 -37.35 31.36 3.85
CA LYS A 911 -38.49 32.18 3.38
C LYS A 911 -38.14 32.98 2.13
N GLN A 912 -36.92 33.53 2.05
CA GLN A 912 -36.48 34.32 0.90
C GLN A 912 -36.33 33.50 -0.38
N VAL A 913 -36.14 32.19 -0.27
CA VAL A 913 -35.95 31.29 -1.42
C VAL A 913 -37.27 30.97 -2.13
N ASN A 914 -38.42 31.10 -1.46
CA ASN A 914 -39.69 30.63 -1.98
C ASN A 914 -40.19 31.51 -3.15
N GLY A 915 -40.25 30.95 -4.37
CA GLY A 915 -40.69 31.65 -5.58
C GLY A 915 -39.62 32.54 -6.24
N LYS A 916 -38.34 32.41 -5.87
CA LYS A 916 -37.21 33.15 -6.45
C LYS A 916 -36.43 32.35 -7.49
N ASP A 917 -35.65 33.07 -8.30
CA ASP A 917 -34.80 32.50 -9.36
C ASP A 917 -33.68 31.59 -8.80
N LYS A 918 -33.14 30.72 -9.66
CA LYS A 918 -32.11 29.72 -9.38
C LYS A 918 -30.85 30.32 -8.74
N THR A 919 -30.45 31.52 -9.18
CA THR A 919 -29.27 32.21 -8.68
C THR A 919 -29.41 32.58 -7.21
N ILE A 920 -30.59 33.07 -6.81
CA ILE A 920 -30.92 33.41 -5.42
C ILE A 920 -31.00 32.14 -4.56
N SER A 921 -31.65 31.09 -5.07
CA SER A 921 -31.75 29.80 -4.37
C SER A 921 -30.37 29.17 -4.10
N THR A 922 -29.44 29.31 -5.05
CA THR A 922 -28.06 28.81 -4.92
C THR A 922 -27.29 29.57 -3.84
N ILE A 923 -27.27 30.92 -3.90
CA ILE A 923 -26.55 31.70 -2.89
C ILE A 923 -27.17 31.57 -1.49
N CYS A 924 -28.49 31.46 -1.37
CA CYS A 924 -29.14 31.14 -0.10
C CYS A 924 -28.71 29.78 0.45
N GLY A 925 -28.53 28.78 -0.42
CA GLY A 925 -27.95 27.49 -0.04
C GLY A 925 -26.51 27.60 0.45
N ASP A 926 -25.69 28.43 -0.21
CA ASP A 926 -24.31 28.70 0.24
C ASP A 926 -24.27 29.45 1.59
N ILE A 927 -25.15 30.44 1.80
CA ILE A 927 -25.29 31.16 3.08
C ILE A 927 -25.67 30.19 4.20
N LEU A 928 -26.68 29.35 3.96
CA LEU A 928 -27.08 28.29 4.90
C LEU A 928 -25.92 27.31 5.16
N GLY A 929 -25.12 26.98 4.14
CA GLY A 929 -23.94 26.13 4.26
C GLY A 929 -22.87 26.71 5.17
N GLY A 930 -22.56 28.01 5.00
CA GLY A 930 -21.67 28.75 5.89
C GLY A 930 -22.15 28.72 7.35
N PHE A 931 -23.45 28.88 7.56
CA PHE A 931 -24.08 28.78 8.88
C PHE A 931 -23.99 27.38 9.50
N LEU A 932 -24.27 26.33 8.72
CA LEU A 932 -24.23 24.94 9.19
C LEU A 932 -22.84 24.54 9.64
N LYS A 933 -21.80 25.01 8.94
CA LYS A 933 -20.41 24.76 9.31
C LYS A 933 -20.10 25.17 10.76
N GLN A 934 -20.74 26.23 11.25
CA GLN A 934 -20.55 26.74 12.61
C GLN A 934 -21.59 26.22 13.62
N ASN A 935 -22.81 25.89 13.18
CA ASN A 935 -23.97 25.67 14.05
C ASN A 935 -24.79 24.41 13.73
N TYR A 936 -24.18 23.36 13.18
CA TYR A 936 -24.89 22.17 12.67
C TYR A 936 -25.89 21.57 13.67
N GLN A 937 -25.49 21.35 14.93
CA GLN A 937 -26.35 20.73 15.96
C GLN A 937 -27.67 21.49 16.16
N SER A 938 -27.63 22.82 16.10
CA SER A 938 -28.82 23.67 16.31
C SER A 938 -29.69 23.81 15.06
N LEU A 939 -29.14 23.52 13.87
CA LEU A 939 -29.79 23.72 12.58
C LEU A 939 -30.19 22.42 11.87
N GLU A 940 -29.77 21.27 12.41
CA GLU A 940 -29.98 19.97 11.81
C GLU A 940 -31.47 19.67 11.58
N SER A 941 -32.32 19.89 12.58
CA SER A 941 -33.76 19.63 12.47
C SER A 941 -34.40 20.45 11.34
N ILE A 942 -34.11 21.75 11.29
CA ILE A 942 -34.62 22.68 10.28
C ILE A 942 -34.21 22.23 8.87
N LEU A 943 -32.96 21.77 8.72
CA LEU A 943 -32.46 21.33 7.42
C LEU A 943 -33.19 20.08 6.92
N PHE A 944 -33.31 19.05 7.76
CA PHE A 944 -33.96 17.79 7.36
C PHE A 944 -35.49 17.91 7.28
N GLU A 945 -36.11 18.83 8.01
CA GLU A 945 -37.51 19.23 7.79
C GLU A 945 -37.66 19.99 6.46
N GLY A 946 -36.72 20.88 6.13
CA GLY A 946 -36.68 21.60 4.86
C GLY A 946 -36.58 20.69 3.64
N LEU A 947 -35.92 19.54 3.74
CA LEU A 947 -35.89 18.51 2.70
C LEU A 947 -37.28 17.93 2.37
N LYS A 948 -38.22 17.97 3.32
CA LYS A 948 -39.60 17.50 3.17
C LYS A 948 -40.55 18.61 2.70
N SER A 949 -40.05 19.83 2.48
CA SER A 949 -40.86 20.96 2.04
C SER A 949 -41.51 20.72 0.67
N THR A 950 -42.70 21.28 0.46
CA THR A 950 -43.36 21.26 -0.85
C THR A 950 -42.69 22.19 -1.87
N SER A 951 -41.86 23.15 -1.42
CA SER A 951 -41.15 24.08 -2.28
C SER A 951 -39.84 23.47 -2.80
N GLN A 952 -39.70 23.35 -4.13
CA GLN A 952 -38.49 22.85 -4.79
C GLN A 952 -37.26 23.68 -4.44
N ALA A 953 -37.40 25.01 -4.42
CA ALA A 953 -36.31 25.93 -4.14
C ALA A 953 -35.78 25.76 -2.70
N VAL A 954 -36.68 25.59 -1.72
CA VAL A 954 -36.32 25.30 -0.31
C VAL A 954 -35.54 23.99 -0.21
N ARG A 955 -36.06 22.91 -0.82
CA ARG A 955 -35.38 21.61 -0.84
C ARG A 955 -33.99 21.70 -1.46
N PHE A 956 -33.87 22.39 -2.59
CA PHE A 956 -32.59 22.59 -3.28
C PHE A 956 -31.59 23.36 -2.42
N SER A 957 -31.98 24.48 -1.79
CA SER A 957 -31.08 25.25 -0.92
C SER A 957 -30.61 24.45 0.30
N CYS A 958 -31.48 23.64 0.93
CA CYS A 958 -31.10 22.74 2.00
C CYS A 958 -30.06 21.71 1.52
N ILE A 959 -30.26 21.09 0.36
CA ILE A 959 -29.30 20.11 -0.20
C ILE A 959 -27.98 20.77 -0.59
N GLN A 960 -28.03 21.95 -1.21
CA GLN A 960 -26.85 22.73 -1.57
C GLN A 960 -26.00 23.05 -0.33
N SER A 961 -26.64 23.34 0.81
CA SER A 961 -25.96 23.68 2.06
C SER A 961 -25.19 22.52 2.70
N LEU A 962 -25.60 21.26 2.44
CA LEU A 962 -24.95 20.05 2.96
C LEU A 962 -23.51 19.87 2.46
N LYS A 963 -23.15 20.53 1.35
CA LYS A 963 -21.79 20.55 0.78
C LYS A 963 -20.71 21.05 1.74
N TYR A 964 -21.09 21.89 2.70
CA TYR A 964 -20.15 22.65 3.52
C TYR A 964 -19.81 21.98 4.87
N THR A 965 -20.41 20.84 5.18
CA THR A 965 -20.18 20.10 6.43
C THR A 965 -20.26 18.60 6.19
N ASN A 966 -19.45 17.79 6.88
CA ASN A 966 -19.49 16.33 6.82
C ASN A 966 -20.30 15.70 7.97
N GLN A 967 -20.80 16.52 8.91
CA GLN A 967 -21.47 16.03 10.12
C GLN A 967 -22.80 15.30 9.85
N TRP A 968 -23.39 15.48 8.66
CA TRP A 968 -24.59 14.77 8.23
C TRP A 968 -24.33 13.39 7.61
N ALA A 969 -23.07 12.95 7.50
CA ALA A 969 -22.74 11.70 6.78
C ALA A 969 -23.47 10.47 7.33
N ASN A 970 -23.73 10.41 8.65
CA ASN A 970 -24.52 9.35 9.28
C ASN A 970 -26.00 9.33 8.86
N LYS A 971 -26.50 10.39 8.23
CA LYS A 971 -27.86 10.54 7.71
C LYS A 971 -27.92 10.54 6.18
N ALA A 972 -26.82 10.18 5.50
CA ALA A 972 -26.76 10.17 4.03
C ALA A 972 -27.83 9.29 3.37
N GLN A 973 -28.34 8.27 4.08
CA GLN A 973 -29.43 7.41 3.64
C GLN A 973 -30.66 8.20 3.16
N VAL A 974 -30.99 9.32 3.84
CA VAL A 974 -32.12 10.19 3.45
C VAL A 974 -31.93 10.71 2.02
N LEU A 975 -30.71 11.12 1.65
CA LEU A 975 -30.43 11.62 0.31
C LEU A 975 -30.41 10.49 -0.73
N LEU A 976 -29.93 9.30 -0.37
CA LEU A 976 -29.93 8.13 -1.25
C LEU A 976 -31.36 7.69 -1.62
N GLU A 977 -32.26 7.69 -0.65
CA GLU A 977 -33.69 7.41 -0.87
C GLU A 977 -34.35 8.49 -1.72
N MET A 978 -33.95 9.75 -1.56
CA MET A 978 -34.41 10.84 -2.43
C MET A 978 -33.94 10.69 -3.88
N LEU A 979 -32.74 10.12 -4.14
CA LEU A 979 -32.28 9.88 -5.52
C LEU A 979 -33.20 8.97 -6.33
N GLN A 980 -33.92 8.05 -5.66
CA GLN A 980 -34.85 7.13 -6.33
C GLN A 980 -36.25 7.74 -6.53
N ASN A 981 -36.68 8.60 -5.61
CA ASN A 981 -38.06 9.10 -5.58
C ASN A 981 -38.22 10.50 -6.19
N GLU A 982 -37.15 11.28 -6.26
CA GLU A 982 -37.21 12.66 -6.73
C GLU A 982 -37.21 12.75 -8.26
N LYS A 983 -38.08 13.61 -8.80
CA LYS A 983 -38.17 13.85 -10.24
C LYS A 983 -37.45 15.12 -10.67
N ASP A 984 -37.16 16.05 -9.78
CA ASP A 984 -36.51 17.30 -10.15
C ASP A 984 -35.00 17.13 -10.43
N LEU A 985 -34.54 17.46 -11.64
CA LEU A 985 -33.14 17.34 -12.05
C LEU A 985 -32.19 18.21 -11.22
N GLN A 986 -32.64 19.38 -10.76
CA GLN A 986 -31.80 20.29 -9.96
C GLN A 986 -31.59 19.73 -8.56
N ILE A 987 -32.64 19.18 -7.96
CA ILE A 987 -32.57 18.53 -6.65
C ILE A 987 -31.64 17.32 -6.73
N LEU A 988 -31.82 16.44 -7.72
CA LEU A 988 -30.93 15.28 -7.94
C LEU A 988 -29.47 15.71 -8.14
N THR A 989 -29.23 16.75 -8.95
CA THR A 989 -27.88 17.31 -9.17
C THR A 989 -27.29 17.86 -7.87
N GLY A 990 -28.10 18.54 -7.06
CA GLY A 990 -27.72 19.01 -5.73
C GLY A 990 -27.27 17.86 -4.83
N ILE A 991 -28.05 16.77 -4.80
CA ILE A 991 -27.79 15.59 -3.98
C ILE A 991 -26.46 14.95 -4.39
N ILE A 992 -26.29 14.67 -5.70
CA ILE A 992 -25.05 14.06 -6.21
C ILE A 992 -23.84 14.91 -5.82
N LYS A 993 -23.89 16.23 -6.02
CA LYS A 993 -22.77 17.11 -5.62
C LYS A 993 -22.49 17.08 -4.11
N ALA A 994 -23.52 16.99 -3.26
CA ALA A 994 -23.35 16.89 -1.81
C ALA A 994 -22.70 15.56 -1.41
N LEU A 995 -23.13 14.45 -2.03
CA LEU A 995 -22.55 13.13 -1.85
C LEU A 995 -21.11 13.07 -2.33
N THR A 996 -20.81 13.58 -3.54
CA THR A 996 -19.46 13.62 -4.12
C THR A 996 -18.46 14.33 -3.20
N GLN A 997 -18.82 15.48 -2.62
CA GLN A 997 -17.92 16.23 -1.74
C GLN A 997 -17.67 15.56 -0.38
N ASN A 998 -18.60 14.73 0.08
CA ASN A 998 -18.54 14.09 1.40
C ASN A 998 -18.32 12.57 1.34
N ILE A 999 -18.01 12.03 0.16
CA ILE A 999 -18.05 10.58 -0.11
C ILE A 999 -17.13 9.76 0.80
N GLN A 1000 -15.99 10.34 1.20
CA GLN A 1000 -15.02 9.72 2.11
C GLN A 1000 -15.56 9.49 3.52
N HIS A 1001 -16.62 10.21 3.91
CA HIS A 1001 -17.23 10.13 5.23
C HIS A 1001 -18.51 9.28 5.23
N ILE A 1002 -19.01 8.87 4.07
CA ILE A 1002 -20.29 8.17 3.95
C ILE A 1002 -20.04 6.66 3.82
N LYS A 1003 -20.62 5.87 4.73
CA LYS A 1003 -20.66 4.41 4.61
C LYS A 1003 -21.74 4.01 3.60
N LEU A 1004 -21.35 3.66 2.38
CA LEU A 1004 -22.27 3.27 1.31
C LEU A 1004 -22.14 1.78 0.99
N PHE A 1005 -23.25 1.06 1.13
CA PHE A 1005 -23.44 -0.27 0.54
C PHE A 1005 -24.47 -0.13 -0.59
N ASN A 1006 -24.22 -0.74 -1.75
CA ASN A 1006 -25.13 -0.74 -2.90
C ASN A 1006 -25.42 0.64 -3.54
N LEU A 1007 -24.45 1.57 -3.54
CA LEU A 1007 -24.61 2.89 -4.20
C LEU A 1007 -25.17 2.80 -5.63
N ILE A 1008 -24.77 1.77 -6.38
CA ILE A 1008 -25.23 1.52 -7.74
C ILE A 1008 -26.76 1.46 -7.82
N GLN A 1009 -27.42 0.76 -6.88
CA GLN A 1009 -28.88 0.62 -6.87
C GLN A 1009 -29.61 1.97 -6.70
N TYR A 1010 -29.01 2.89 -5.92
CA TYR A 1010 -29.55 4.24 -5.76
C TYR A 1010 -29.24 5.13 -6.98
N LEU A 1011 -28.09 4.92 -7.63
CA LEU A 1011 -27.68 5.71 -8.78
C LEU A 1011 -28.28 5.25 -10.12
N THR A 1012 -28.74 4.00 -10.26
CA THR A 1012 -29.27 3.47 -11.54
C THR A 1012 -30.30 4.40 -12.17
N TYR A 1013 -31.22 4.96 -11.38
CA TYR A 1013 -32.21 5.92 -11.90
C TYR A 1013 -31.55 7.18 -12.49
N CYS A 1014 -30.55 7.74 -11.82
CA CYS A 1014 -29.82 8.92 -12.31
C CYS A 1014 -28.95 8.59 -13.52
N LEU A 1015 -28.26 7.45 -13.52
CA LEU A 1015 -27.36 7.00 -14.58
C LEU A 1015 -28.10 6.70 -15.89
N ARG A 1016 -29.36 6.26 -15.82
CA ARG A 1016 -30.18 5.89 -16.99
C ARG A 1016 -31.21 6.96 -17.39
N ARG A 1017 -31.18 8.14 -16.80
CA ARG A 1017 -32.15 9.20 -17.09
C ARG A 1017 -31.74 10.01 -18.32
N TYR A 1018 -32.53 9.93 -19.40
CA TYR A 1018 -32.35 10.70 -20.64
C TYR A 1018 -33.53 11.66 -20.84
N GLU A 1019 -33.25 12.95 -21.05
CA GLU A 1019 -34.27 13.97 -21.33
C GLU A 1019 -33.91 14.74 -22.61
N GLU A 1020 -33.89 14.01 -23.73
CA GLU A 1020 -33.58 14.56 -25.04
C GLU A 1020 -34.74 15.39 -25.61
N LYS A 1021 -34.43 16.61 -26.03
CA LYS A 1021 -35.31 17.52 -26.76
C LYS A 1021 -34.65 17.89 -28.08
N GLU A 1022 -35.43 17.94 -29.14
CA GLU A 1022 -34.98 18.40 -30.45
C GLU A 1022 -35.48 19.82 -30.68
N LEU A 1023 -34.56 20.78 -30.73
CA LEU A 1023 -34.83 22.17 -31.06
C LEU A 1023 -34.62 22.35 -32.55
N ASN A 1024 -35.71 22.65 -33.26
CA ASN A 1024 -35.68 22.83 -34.71
C ASN A 1024 -35.62 24.33 -35.05
N PHE A 1025 -34.54 24.74 -35.70
CA PHE A 1025 -34.29 26.09 -36.19
C PHE A 1025 -34.36 26.17 -37.73
N GLY A 1026 -35.16 25.31 -38.37
CA GLY A 1026 -35.29 25.21 -39.83
C GLY A 1026 -34.37 24.14 -40.42
N ASN A 1027 -33.29 24.53 -41.09
CA ASN A 1027 -32.29 23.59 -41.62
C ASN A 1027 -31.35 23.03 -40.53
N PHE A 1028 -31.42 23.56 -39.31
CA PHE A 1028 -30.59 23.15 -38.18
C PHE A 1028 -31.47 22.54 -37.10
N THR A 1029 -31.15 21.30 -36.71
CA THR A 1029 -31.75 20.60 -35.57
C THR A 1029 -30.70 20.45 -34.49
N GLU A 1030 -30.91 21.04 -33.32
CA GLU A 1030 -30.06 20.86 -32.14
C GLU A 1030 -30.72 19.85 -31.20
N LYS A 1031 -30.03 18.75 -30.90
CA LYS A 1031 -30.47 17.78 -29.90
C LYS A 1031 -29.83 18.11 -28.56
N ARG A 1032 -30.67 18.44 -27.58
CA ARG A 1032 -30.27 18.83 -26.23
C ARG A 1032 -30.80 17.83 -25.23
N ASP A 1033 -29.91 17.28 -24.41
CA ASP A 1033 -30.28 16.43 -23.27
C ASP A 1033 -30.14 17.21 -21.97
N ASP A 1034 -31.27 17.52 -21.32
CA ASP A 1034 -31.28 18.29 -20.08
C ASP A 1034 -30.76 17.48 -18.86
N ALA A 1035 -30.69 16.14 -18.97
CA ALA A 1035 -30.20 15.26 -17.91
C ALA A 1035 -28.70 14.91 -18.04
N LYS A 1036 -27.99 15.42 -19.06
CA LYS A 1036 -26.58 15.06 -19.32
C LYS A 1036 -25.65 15.36 -18.14
N ASP A 1037 -25.83 16.50 -17.48
CA ASP A 1037 -24.96 16.95 -16.38
C ASP A 1037 -25.18 16.09 -15.12
N LEU A 1038 -26.42 15.66 -14.88
CA LEU A 1038 -26.76 14.73 -13.80
C LEU A 1038 -26.08 13.37 -14.01
N ARG A 1039 -26.13 12.83 -15.24
CA ARG A 1039 -25.46 11.57 -15.57
C ARG A 1039 -23.94 11.67 -15.42
N SER A 1040 -23.34 12.74 -15.94
CA SER A 1040 -21.90 13.01 -15.83
C SER A 1040 -21.44 12.98 -14.37
N LEU A 1041 -22.10 13.77 -13.52
CA LEU A 1041 -21.79 13.82 -12.07
C LEU A 1041 -22.05 12.48 -11.37
N SER A 1042 -23.05 11.72 -11.81
CA SER A 1042 -23.34 10.39 -11.25
C SER A 1042 -22.23 9.39 -11.59
N PHE A 1043 -21.64 9.47 -12.78
CA PHE A 1043 -20.45 8.68 -13.13
C PHE A 1043 -19.20 9.14 -12.38
N ASP A 1044 -19.01 10.45 -12.16
CA ASP A 1044 -17.91 10.95 -11.31
C ASP A 1044 -18.02 10.42 -9.87
N LEU A 1045 -19.23 10.41 -9.32
CA LEU A 1045 -19.50 9.83 -8.00
C LEU A 1045 -19.20 8.31 -7.98
N LEU A 1046 -19.62 7.58 -9.01
CA LEU A 1046 -19.32 6.15 -9.16
C LEU A 1046 -17.82 5.89 -9.32
N GLU A 1047 -17.10 6.75 -10.03
CA GLU A 1047 -15.65 6.68 -10.22
C GLU A 1047 -14.90 6.84 -8.88
N LEU A 1048 -15.31 7.79 -8.03
CA LEU A 1048 -14.74 7.97 -6.69
C LEU A 1048 -15.08 6.80 -5.77
N PHE A 1049 -16.31 6.29 -5.87
CA PHE A 1049 -16.75 5.15 -5.10
C PHE A 1049 -15.95 3.88 -5.42
N PHE A 1050 -15.60 3.68 -6.69
CA PHE A 1050 -14.80 2.54 -7.16
C PHE A 1050 -13.42 2.39 -6.48
N ASP A 1051 -12.85 3.50 -5.98
CA ASP A 1051 -11.53 3.50 -5.33
C ASP A 1051 -11.61 3.09 -3.86
N MET A 1052 -12.78 3.15 -3.22
CA MET A 1052 -12.89 3.04 -1.76
C MET A 1052 -13.22 1.65 -1.23
N GLN A 1053 -13.84 0.74 -1.99
CA GLN A 1053 -14.11 -0.64 -1.54
C GLN A 1053 -13.98 -1.68 -2.67
N SER A 1054 -13.91 -2.96 -2.29
CA SER A 1054 -13.97 -4.10 -3.22
C SER A 1054 -15.44 -4.44 -3.54
N PHE A 1055 -15.79 -4.41 -4.82
CA PHE A 1055 -17.16 -4.65 -5.29
C PHE A 1055 -17.21 -5.75 -6.35
N ASP A 1056 -18.38 -6.37 -6.50
CA ASP A 1056 -18.70 -7.08 -7.73
C ASP A 1056 -18.68 -6.09 -8.91
N MET A 1057 -17.86 -6.39 -9.92
CA MET A 1057 -17.67 -5.53 -11.09
C MET A 1057 -18.90 -5.53 -12.00
N LYS A 1058 -19.72 -6.59 -11.98
CA LYS A 1058 -20.79 -6.79 -12.96
C LYS A 1058 -21.86 -5.68 -12.95
N PRO A 1059 -22.41 -5.23 -11.81
CA PRO A 1059 -23.38 -4.15 -11.79
C PRO A 1059 -22.79 -2.82 -12.27
N ILE A 1060 -21.53 -2.52 -11.93
CA ILE A 1060 -20.82 -1.31 -12.37
C ILE A 1060 -20.67 -1.31 -13.89
N LEU A 1061 -20.14 -2.40 -14.44
CA LEU A 1061 -19.93 -2.53 -15.88
C LEU A 1061 -21.24 -2.46 -16.66
N THR A 1062 -22.34 -3.01 -16.11
CA THR A 1062 -23.66 -2.91 -16.72
C THR A 1062 -24.10 -1.46 -16.89
N GLU A 1063 -23.92 -0.61 -15.88
CA GLU A 1063 -24.28 0.82 -15.97
C GLU A 1063 -23.29 1.63 -16.83
N VAL A 1064 -21.99 1.32 -16.76
CA VAL A 1064 -20.95 2.00 -17.55
C VAL A 1064 -21.15 1.78 -19.05
N PHE A 1065 -21.49 0.55 -19.45
CA PHE A 1065 -21.69 0.19 -20.85
C PHE A 1065 -23.11 0.42 -21.38
N ASP A 1066 -24.08 0.74 -20.53
CA ASP A 1066 -25.45 1.07 -20.96
C ASP A 1066 -25.45 2.25 -21.94
N LYS A 1067 -25.91 2.01 -23.17
CA LYS A 1067 -25.91 2.97 -24.29
C LYS A 1067 -24.58 3.69 -24.54
N PHE A 1068 -23.44 3.12 -24.15
CA PHE A 1068 -22.14 3.79 -24.23
C PHE A 1068 -21.72 4.14 -25.66
N ASN A 1069 -22.02 3.26 -26.62
CA ASN A 1069 -21.77 3.46 -28.05
C ASN A 1069 -22.69 4.53 -28.68
N GLU A 1070 -23.88 4.75 -28.11
CA GLU A 1070 -24.89 5.70 -28.59
C GLU A 1070 -24.74 7.09 -27.99
N ASP A 1071 -24.10 7.22 -26.82
CA ASP A 1071 -23.91 8.48 -26.12
C ASP A 1071 -23.11 9.47 -26.98
N LYS A 1072 -23.51 10.74 -27.05
CA LYS A 1072 -22.86 11.76 -27.92
C LYS A 1072 -22.08 12.80 -27.13
N TYR A 1073 -22.18 12.80 -25.80
CA TYR A 1073 -21.61 13.82 -24.94
C TYR A 1073 -20.28 13.34 -24.36
N ASP A 1074 -19.22 14.13 -24.52
CA ASP A 1074 -17.92 13.78 -23.96
C ASP A 1074 -17.91 13.90 -22.43
N GLU A 1075 -18.76 14.78 -21.87
CA GLU A 1075 -18.95 14.99 -20.43
C GLU A 1075 -19.43 13.72 -19.71
N THR A 1076 -20.14 12.82 -20.39
CA THR A 1076 -20.59 11.53 -19.83
C THR A 1076 -19.65 10.38 -20.23
N ARG A 1077 -19.05 10.43 -21.42
CA ARG A 1077 -18.11 9.41 -21.90
C ARG A 1077 -16.78 9.39 -21.13
N ILE A 1078 -16.21 10.55 -20.82
CA ILE A 1078 -14.89 10.64 -20.15
C ILE A 1078 -14.92 9.96 -18.76
N PRO A 1079 -15.88 10.25 -17.86
CA PRO A 1079 -15.98 9.55 -16.59
C PRO A 1079 -16.12 8.03 -16.73
N ARG A 1080 -16.92 7.56 -17.70
CA ARG A 1080 -17.06 6.12 -18.02
C ARG A 1080 -15.73 5.50 -18.48
N LEU A 1081 -14.98 6.20 -19.34
CA LEU A 1081 -13.66 5.76 -19.79
C LEU A 1081 -12.66 5.67 -18.63
N ARG A 1082 -12.69 6.60 -17.67
CA ARG A 1082 -11.85 6.53 -16.46
C ARG A 1082 -12.21 5.30 -15.61
N ILE A 1083 -13.50 5.00 -15.43
CA ILE A 1083 -13.93 3.77 -14.76
C ILE A 1083 -13.41 2.52 -15.48
N ILE A 1084 -13.56 2.45 -16.82
CA ILE A 1084 -13.05 1.32 -17.62
C ILE A 1084 -11.52 1.18 -17.47
N GLN A 1085 -10.78 2.28 -17.50
CA GLN A 1085 -9.33 2.27 -17.29
C GLN A 1085 -8.95 1.73 -15.90
N LYS A 1086 -9.70 2.07 -14.86
CA LYS A 1086 -9.51 1.53 -13.50
C LYS A 1086 -9.83 0.04 -13.45
N VAL A 1087 -10.86 -0.42 -14.15
CA VAL A 1087 -11.20 -1.86 -14.26
C VAL A 1087 -10.06 -2.63 -14.93
N ILE A 1088 -9.47 -2.11 -16.02
CA ILE A 1088 -8.32 -2.77 -16.69
C ILE A 1088 -7.13 -2.97 -15.75
N LYS A 1089 -6.88 -2.03 -14.84
CA LYS A 1089 -5.81 -2.18 -13.86
C LYS A 1089 -6.12 -3.23 -12.78
N LYS A 1090 -7.39 -3.43 -12.43
CA LYS A 1090 -7.82 -4.38 -11.39
C LYS A 1090 -8.11 -5.79 -11.94
N ASP A 1091 -8.92 -5.89 -12.98
CA ASP A 1091 -9.34 -7.14 -13.64
C ASP A 1091 -9.66 -6.92 -15.13
N PRO A 1092 -8.68 -7.08 -16.03
CA PRO A 1092 -8.90 -6.99 -17.47
C PRO A 1092 -9.91 -8.01 -18.02
N SER A 1093 -10.06 -9.17 -17.37
CA SER A 1093 -10.85 -10.28 -17.88
C SER A 1093 -12.36 -10.00 -17.81
N ALA A 1094 -12.79 -9.21 -16.83
CA ALA A 1094 -14.18 -8.75 -16.70
C ALA A 1094 -14.69 -7.94 -17.90
N LEU A 1095 -13.79 -7.35 -18.70
CA LEU A 1095 -14.13 -6.57 -19.89
C LEU A 1095 -14.27 -7.41 -21.17
N ALA A 1096 -13.95 -8.71 -21.13
CA ALA A 1096 -14.05 -9.58 -22.30
C ALA A 1096 -15.47 -9.62 -22.88
N ALA A 1097 -16.50 -9.62 -22.02
CA ALA A 1097 -17.91 -9.60 -22.44
C ALA A 1097 -18.35 -8.29 -23.12
N PHE A 1098 -17.54 -7.22 -23.02
CA PHE A 1098 -17.85 -5.89 -23.55
C PHE A 1098 -16.88 -5.45 -24.66
N SER A 1099 -15.99 -6.34 -25.13
CA SER A 1099 -15.00 -6.03 -26.17
C SER A 1099 -15.65 -5.48 -27.44
N GLU A 1100 -16.76 -6.07 -27.87
CA GLU A 1100 -17.48 -5.65 -29.07
C GLU A 1100 -18.00 -4.21 -28.97
N ILE A 1101 -18.51 -3.82 -27.80
CA ILE A 1101 -19.01 -2.45 -27.56
C ILE A 1101 -17.85 -1.45 -27.58
N LEU A 1102 -16.72 -1.78 -26.94
CA LEU A 1102 -15.51 -0.96 -26.95
C LEU A 1102 -14.99 -0.76 -28.37
N ILE A 1103 -14.90 -1.84 -29.14
CA ILE A 1103 -14.47 -1.84 -30.54
C ILE A 1103 -15.37 -0.94 -31.39
N LYS A 1104 -16.70 -1.15 -31.34
CA LYS A 1104 -17.69 -0.35 -32.07
C LYS A 1104 -17.63 1.14 -31.72
N THR A 1105 -17.22 1.47 -30.49
CA THR A 1105 -17.12 2.86 -30.02
C THR A 1105 -15.79 3.50 -30.40
N PHE A 1106 -14.67 2.79 -30.30
CA PHE A 1106 -13.32 3.36 -30.46
C PHE A 1106 -12.84 3.43 -31.91
N GLU A 1107 -13.20 2.46 -32.75
CA GLU A 1107 -12.77 2.44 -34.16
C GLU A 1107 -13.17 3.73 -34.92
N PRO A 1108 -14.42 4.23 -34.84
CA PRO A 1108 -14.81 5.47 -35.52
C PRO A 1108 -14.05 6.70 -35.02
N ILE A 1109 -13.80 6.78 -33.70
CA ILE A 1109 -13.09 7.90 -33.06
C ILE A 1109 -11.64 7.94 -33.54
N LEU A 1110 -10.95 6.80 -33.49
CA LEU A 1110 -9.55 6.71 -33.91
C LEU A 1110 -9.38 6.96 -35.42
N LYS A 1111 -10.31 6.46 -36.24
CA LYS A 1111 -10.33 6.73 -37.69
C LYS A 1111 -10.47 8.23 -37.99
N THR A 1112 -11.36 8.93 -37.27
CA THR A 1112 -11.57 10.37 -37.42
C THR A 1112 -10.35 11.16 -36.95
N LEU A 1113 -9.76 10.79 -35.79
CA LEU A 1113 -8.53 11.40 -35.29
C LEU A 1113 -7.38 11.26 -36.29
N GLN A 1114 -7.20 10.08 -36.88
CA GLN A 1114 -6.15 9.83 -37.87
C GLN A 1114 -6.32 10.74 -39.10
N GLN A 1115 -7.56 10.98 -39.55
CA GLN A 1115 -7.84 11.91 -40.65
C GLN A 1115 -7.61 13.38 -40.26
N ASN A 1116 -7.92 13.77 -39.02
CA ASN A 1116 -7.76 15.15 -38.53
C ASN A 1116 -6.30 15.50 -38.24
N LEU A 1117 -5.51 14.57 -37.69
CA LEU A 1117 -4.07 14.73 -37.50
C LEU A 1117 -3.32 14.91 -38.83
N GLN A 1118 -3.80 14.27 -39.90
CA GLN A 1118 -3.26 14.49 -41.26
C GLN A 1118 -3.58 15.89 -41.81
N LYS A 1119 -4.63 16.55 -41.31
CA LYS A 1119 -5.10 17.87 -41.77
C LYS A 1119 -4.62 19.04 -40.91
N GLN A 1120 -3.86 18.82 -39.84
CA GLN A 1120 -3.40 19.85 -38.89
C GLN A 1120 -4.53 20.73 -38.31
N ASP A 1121 -5.64 20.11 -37.94
CA ASP A 1121 -6.80 20.84 -37.38
C ASP A 1121 -6.51 21.37 -35.95
N GLN A 1122 -6.79 22.66 -35.69
CA GLN A 1122 -6.47 23.33 -34.42
C GLN A 1122 -7.45 22.99 -33.28
N ASN A 1123 -8.55 22.27 -33.56
CA ASN A 1123 -9.54 21.88 -32.55
C ASN A 1123 -9.23 20.58 -31.78
N LEU A 1124 -8.06 19.96 -32.02
CA LEU A 1124 -7.69 18.65 -31.47
C LEU A 1124 -7.43 18.65 -29.95
N ASP A 1125 -7.08 19.80 -29.36
CA ASP A 1125 -6.79 19.89 -27.92
C ASP A 1125 -7.97 19.49 -27.03
N LYS A 1126 -9.22 19.70 -27.51
CA LYS A 1126 -10.44 19.32 -26.77
C LYS A 1126 -10.67 17.81 -26.69
N GLU A 1127 -10.11 17.03 -27.60
CA GLU A 1127 -10.29 15.56 -27.63
C GLU A 1127 -9.15 14.78 -26.95
N LYS A 1128 -8.08 15.48 -26.55
CA LYS A 1128 -6.82 14.87 -26.12
C LYS A 1128 -6.97 13.92 -24.92
N GLU A 1129 -7.75 14.29 -23.91
CA GLU A 1129 -8.00 13.45 -22.74
C GLU A 1129 -8.73 12.15 -23.12
N LYS A 1130 -9.79 12.26 -23.93
CA LYS A 1130 -10.57 11.12 -24.44
C LYS A 1130 -9.68 10.14 -25.20
N ILE A 1131 -8.85 10.64 -26.11
CA ILE A 1131 -7.93 9.81 -26.90
C ILE A 1131 -6.89 9.14 -26.02
N LYS A 1132 -6.32 9.86 -25.04
CA LYS A 1132 -5.36 9.31 -24.08
C LYS A 1132 -5.95 8.12 -23.31
N LEU A 1133 -7.20 8.25 -22.85
CA LEU A 1133 -7.91 7.17 -22.16
C LEU A 1133 -8.16 5.97 -23.09
N ILE A 1134 -8.66 6.20 -24.31
CA ILE A 1134 -8.91 5.13 -25.30
C ILE A 1134 -7.62 4.35 -25.62
N VAL A 1135 -6.52 5.05 -25.90
CA VAL A 1135 -5.23 4.42 -26.20
C VAL A 1135 -4.73 3.60 -25.00
N SER A 1136 -4.84 4.15 -23.79
CA SER A 1136 -4.48 3.42 -22.56
C SER A 1136 -5.33 2.16 -22.36
N ILE A 1137 -6.63 2.23 -22.66
CA ILE A 1137 -7.56 1.10 -22.54
C ILE A 1137 -7.19 0.00 -23.54
N LEU A 1138 -7.04 0.35 -24.82
CA LEU A 1138 -6.66 -0.61 -25.87
C LEU A 1138 -5.30 -1.25 -25.58
N GLN A 1139 -4.34 -0.48 -25.10
CA GLN A 1139 -3.01 -0.99 -24.74
C GLN A 1139 -3.07 -2.01 -23.59
N GLY A 1140 -3.96 -1.82 -22.62
CA GLY A 1140 -4.15 -2.77 -21.52
C GLY A 1140 -4.92 -4.03 -21.92
N LEU A 1141 -5.81 -3.94 -22.91
CA LEU A 1141 -6.64 -5.05 -23.37
C LEU A 1141 -6.02 -5.90 -24.49
N ARG A 1142 -5.00 -5.39 -25.20
CA ARG A 1142 -4.37 -6.09 -26.34
C ARG A 1142 -3.84 -7.49 -26.03
N GLN A 1143 -3.48 -7.77 -24.78
CA GLN A 1143 -2.98 -9.09 -24.37
C GLN A 1143 -4.11 -10.10 -24.17
N ASN A 1144 -5.36 -9.65 -24.03
CA ASN A 1144 -6.51 -10.47 -23.65
C ASN A 1144 -7.53 -10.64 -24.78
N SER A 1145 -7.48 -9.81 -25.84
CA SER A 1145 -8.35 -9.93 -27.02
C SER A 1145 -7.59 -9.66 -28.31
N LYS A 1146 -7.62 -10.65 -29.22
CA LYS A 1146 -7.02 -10.56 -30.56
C LYS A 1146 -7.65 -9.45 -31.40
N GLU A 1147 -8.97 -9.29 -31.31
CA GLU A 1147 -9.72 -8.27 -32.05
C GLU A 1147 -9.32 -6.85 -31.60
N VAL A 1148 -9.07 -6.67 -30.30
CA VAL A 1148 -8.56 -5.40 -29.75
C VAL A 1148 -7.13 -5.12 -30.19
N ASP A 1149 -6.27 -6.15 -30.24
CA ASP A 1149 -4.90 -6.03 -30.75
C ASP A 1149 -4.88 -5.65 -32.24
N ASP A 1150 -5.77 -6.23 -33.05
CA ASP A 1150 -5.91 -5.90 -34.47
C ASP A 1150 -6.29 -4.43 -34.68
N ILE A 1151 -7.24 -3.89 -33.92
CA ILE A 1151 -7.61 -2.46 -33.96
C ILE A 1151 -6.47 -1.57 -33.48
N TYR A 1152 -5.82 -1.95 -32.37
CA TYR A 1152 -4.69 -1.20 -31.85
C TYR A 1152 -3.58 -1.06 -32.90
N ARG A 1153 -3.20 -2.17 -33.55
CA ARG A 1153 -2.17 -2.17 -34.61
C ARG A 1153 -2.60 -1.41 -35.85
N LYS A 1154 -3.88 -1.45 -36.21
CA LYS A 1154 -4.42 -0.80 -37.42
C LYS A 1154 -4.53 0.72 -37.29
N TYR A 1155 -4.85 1.23 -36.09
CA TYR A 1155 -5.17 2.65 -35.90
C TYR A 1155 -4.24 3.41 -34.94
N VAL A 1156 -3.56 2.75 -34.00
CA VAL A 1156 -2.71 3.43 -32.99
C VAL A 1156 -1.26 3.51 -33.45
N ASN A 1157 -1.02 4.40 -34.41
CA ASN A 1157 0.29 4.63 -35.02
C ASN A 1157 1.17 5.54 -34.14
N LYS A 1158 2.47 5.67 -34.45
CA LYS A 1158 3.43 6.49 -33.68
C LYS A 1158 2.94 7.94 -33.45
N GLN A 1159 2.30 8.56 -34.45
CA GLN A 1159 1.73 9.91 -34.34
C GLN A 1159 0.60 10.02 -33.29
N ILE A 1160 -0.28 9.02 -33.20
CA ILE A 1160 -1.36 8.99 -32.20
C ILE A 1160 -0.80 8.69 -30.81
N GLN A 1161 0.24 7.86 -30.72
CA GLN A 1161 0.94 7.62 -29.46
C GLN A 1161 1.67 8.87 -28.94
N GLU A 1162 2.28 9.67 -29.82
CA GLU A 1162 2.92 10.94 -29.46
C GLU A 1162 1.88 11.98 -29.03
N PHE A 1163 0.76 12.09 -29.76
CA PHE A 1163 -0.36 12.97 -29.41
C PHE A 1163 -0.96 12.64 -28.02
N ALA A 1164 -1.05 11.35 -27.67
CA ALA A 1164 -1.56 10.91 -26.36
C ALA A 1164 -0.57 11.08 -25.20
N ARG A 1165 0.74 11.30 -25.48
CA ARG A 1165 1.81 11.47 -24.49
C ARG A 1165 2.08 12.92 -24.11
N GLN A 1166 1.92 13.84 -25.06
CA GLN A 1166 1.91 15.28 -24.80
C GLN A 1166 0.75 15.63 -23.89
#